data_AF-A0A1Q9V5T6-F1
#
_entry.id   AF-A0A1Q9V5T6-F1
#
_cell.length_a   1.000
_cell.length_b   1.000
_cell.length_c   1.000
_cell.angle_alpha   90.00
_cell.angle_beta   90.00
_cell.angle_gamma   90.00
#
_symmetry.space_group_name_H-M   'P 1'
#
loop_
_entity.id
_entity.type
_entity.pdbx_description
1 polymer ?
#
loop_
_entity_poly.entity_id
_entity_poly.type
_entity_poly.pdbx_seq_one_letter_code
_entity_poly.pdbx_strand_id
1 'polypeptide(L)'
;MAIVAALGFATWYGAQYGDDATEAFTGLRDAIGVNVGWWYIIVVTAMLLFCLWAALSKVGNIRLGRDDERPEFSLFSWFAMLFSAGMGIGLVFNGVSEPLSHLVGPPEVVGVDANTQEAGRAAIGQAMFHWGLHAWGIYAVVGLGLAYMTFRRGRPLSVRWLLEPIFGRKLIESWVGHVIDVVAIVGTVFGVATSLGLGVLQIQAGLSSLGWFEPSDTLLVVLVVGITAIGTISVVTGLHKGLRWLSNANMSLATVMAIAVLLIGPTVFLLRSLVQNFGEYVQTLPELAFVTGSSVNDSWTLDWTLFNQAWFLAWAPFVGMFIARISRGRSIREFILGALLAPTLVSLVWFTIFGSTGIAHQLNEGGLVGDDGTVNADTALFTLFGELPVTPGLISILSVIAILVITLFFITSADSCSLVVDVLAHNGRSETPRTTRVFWAVLVGAAAALLLMAGGEAALTVLQVSSLAGAGPLSVVYVLAMVSLWKMFRLEVATMPRYVRIRSQATPTALVSAAREASDTEREMAKSLRELVRAQNGGARGRRDIRRASATLAGLDATAAGPRAATAWAEDDSTILAVEDVPAYATRVDPETGSIGIDDEAVRTDPTADEVFDTPEFEDSAVGAEHRSQELLDQYVNGGEQSADGGSGTEK
;
A
#
# COMPACT_ATOMS: atom_id res chain seq x y z
N MET A 1 -24.65 11.94 3.34
CA MET A 1 -25.71 12.27 2.36
C MET A 1 -25.49 11.58 1.02
N ALA A 2 -24.38 11.81 0.30
CA ALA A 2 -24.14 11.18 -1.02
C ALA A 2 -24.30 9.66 -1.01
N ILE A 3 -23.65 8.96 -0.06
CA ILE A 3 -23.76 7.50 0.09
C ILE A 3 -25.21 7.07 0.33
N VAL A 4 -25.90 7.69 1.28
CA VAL A 4 -27.30 7.38 1.61
C VAL A 4 -28.22 7.64 0.42
N ALA A 5 -27.99 8.71 -0.35
CA ALA A 5 -28.76 9.01 -1.54
C ALA A 5 -28.52 8.00 -2.66
N ALA A 6 -27.26 7.60 -2.89
CA ALA A 6 -26.90 6.59 -3.86
C ALA A 6 -27.48 5.22 -3.51
N LEU A 7 -27.36 4.79 -2.25
CA LEU A 7 -27.96 3.56 -1.76
C LEU A 7 -29.50 3.61 -1.83
N GLY A 8 -30.10 4.70 -1.36
CA GLY A 8 -31.55 4.89 -1.41
C GLY A 8 -32.09 4.89 -2.84
N PHE A 9 -31.38 5.52 -3.77
CA PHE A 9 -31.72 5.47 -5.19
C PHE A 9 -31.59 4.06 -5.77
N ALA A 10 -30.47 3.36 -5.53
CA ALA A 10 -30.26 2.01 -6.04
C ALA A 10 -31.33 1.03 -5.53
N THR A 11 -31.63 1.07 -4.23
CA THR A 11 -32.65 0.23 -3.62
C THR A 11 -34.05 0.58 -4.12
N TRP A 12 -34.39 1.87 -4.20
CA TRP A 12 -35.68 2.30 -4.74
C TRP A 12 -35.84 1.91 -6.20
N TYR A 13 -34.83 2.15 -7.03
CA TYR A 13 -34.86 1.86 -8.46
C TYR A 13 -34.97 0.36 -8.73
N GLY A 14 -34.16 -0.47 -8.04
CA GLY A 14 -34.26 -1.92 -8.11
C GLY A 14 -35.65 -2.43 -7.69
N ALA A 15 -36.19 -1.92 -6.58
CA ALA A 15 -37.50 -2.34 -6.09
C ALA A 15 -38.67 -1.91 -6.99
N GLN A 16 -38.54 -0.81 -7.74
CA GLN A 16 -39.60 -0.34 -8.65
C GLN A 16 -39.56 -0.97 -10.04
N TYR A 17 -38.36 -1.26 -10.54
CA TYR A 17 -38.15 -1.62 -11.95
C TYR A 17 -37.64 -3.05 -12.18
N GLY A 18 -37.20 -3.78 -11.15
CA GLY A 18 -36.84 -5.20 -11.25
C GLY A 18 -35.83 -5.48 -12.37
N ASP A 19 -36.21 -6.31 -13.34
CA ASP A 19 -35.38 -6.71 -14.49
C ASP A 19 -34.91 -5.51 -15.34
N ASP A 20 -35.75 -4.49 -15.52
CA ASP A 20 -35.38 -3.27 -16.26
C ASP A 20 -34.24 -2.52 -15.54
N ALA A 21 -34.20 -2.59 -14.21
CA ALA A 21 -33.09 -2.01 -13.44
C ALA A 21 -31.80 -2.81 -13.66
N THR A 22 -31.88 -4.14 -13.67
CA THR A 22 -30.76 -5.03 -13.98
C THR A 22 -30.18 -4.74 -15.36
N GLU A 23 -31.03 -4.58 -16.38
CA GLU A 23 -30.60 -4.23 -17.73
C GLU A 23 -29.92 -2.86 -17.75
N ALA A 24 -30.50 -1.86 -17.07
CA ALA A 24 -29.91 -0.52 -16.98
C ALA A 24 -28.54 -0.52 -16.28
N PHE A 25 -28.39 -1.25 -15.16
CA PHE A 25 -27.10 -1.39 -14.48
C PHE A 25 -26.07 -2.12 -15.34
N THR A 26 -26.48 -3.18 -16.04
CA THR A 26 -25.61 -3.90 -16.98
C THR A 26 -25.15 -3.00 -18.12
N GLY A 27 -26.08 -2.26 -18.74
CA GLY A 27 -25.75 -1.30 -19.78
C GLY A 27 -24.81 -0.19 -19.30
N LEU A 28 -24.97 0.29 -18.07
CA LEU A 28 -24.05 1.25 -17.46
C LEU A 28 -22.66 0.65 -17.21
N ARG A 29 -22.60 -0.58 -16.68
CA ARG A 29 -21.35 -1.32 -16.46
C ARG A 29 -20.57 -1.43 -17.76
N ASP A 30 -21.22 -1.91 -18.81
CA ASP A 30 -20.62 -2.15 -20.11
C ASP A 30 -20.19 -0.83 -20.76
N ALA A 31 -21.02 0.23 -20.63
CA ALA A 31 -20.66 1.56 -21.11
C ALA A 31 -19.42 2.13 -20.41
N ILE A 32 -19.29 1.98 -19.10
CA ILE A 32 -18.07 2.41 -18.39
C ILE A 32 -16.88 1.57 -18.84
N GLY A 33 -17.04 0.25 -18.94
CA GLY A 33 -15.97 -0.65 -19.35
C GLY A 33 -15.43 -0.36 -20.74
N VAL A 34 -16.31 -0.23 -21.74
CA VAL A 34 -15.91 0.05 -23.13
C VAL A 34 -15.22 1.41 -23.25
N ASN A 35 -15.72 2.44 -22.56
CA ASN A 35 -15.21 3.81 -22.75
C ASN A 35 -14.01 4.15 -21.85
N VAL A 36 -13.94 3.58 -20.65
CA VAL A 36 -12.96 3.92 -19.59
C VAL A 36 -12.00 2.77 -19.28
N GLY A 37 -12.29 1.54 -19.73
CA GLY A 37 -11.49 0.36 -19.38
C GLY A 37 -10.00 0.48 -19.72
N TRP A 38 -9.68 0.97 -20.92
CA TRP A 38 -8.30 1.20 -21.35
C TRP A 38 -7.53 2.14 -20.41
N TRP A 39 -8.22 3.13 -19.82
CA TRP A 39 -7.63 4.07 -18.88
C TRP A 39 -7.25 3.38 -17.58
N TYR A 40 -8.11 2.51 -17.03
CA TYR A 40 -7.79 1.74 -15.81
C TYR A 40 -6.57 0.87 -16.00
N ILE A 41 -6.48 0.15 -17.13
CA ILE A 41 -5.34 -0.72 -17.43
C ILE A 41 -4.05 0.07 -17.46
N ILE A 42 -4.01 1.20 -18.19
CA ILE A 42 -2.80 2.02 -18.26
C ILE A 42 -2.45 2.59 -16.88
N VAL A 43 -3.43 3.07 -16.10
CA VAL A 43 -3.18 3.63 -14.77
C VAL A 43 -2.61 2.58 -13.82
N VAL A 44 -3.22 1.40 -13.73
CA VAL A 44 -2.78 0.34 -12.82
C VAL A 44 -1.40 -0.17 -13.20
N THR A 45 -1.14 -0.38 -14.50
CA THR A 45 0.19 -0.75 -15.00
C THR A 45 1.22 0.36 -14.73
N ALA A 46 0.87 1.63 -14.91
CA ALA A 46 1.74 2.76 -14.58
C ALA A 46 2.03 2.86 -13.07
N MET A 47 1.07 2.54 -12.20
CA MET A 47 1.27 2.49 -10.74
C MET A 47 2.27 1.40 -10.35
N LEU A 48 2.19 0.22 -10.97
CA LEU A 48 3.19 -0.84 -10.75
C LEU A 48 4.59 -0.39 -11.22
N LEU A 49 4.69 0.19 -12.42
CA LEU A 49 5.96 0.70 -12.93
C LEU A 49 6.53 1.84 -12.08
N PHE A 50 5.68 2.72 -11.55
CA PHE A 50 6.07 3.78 -10.62
C PHE A 50 6.66 3.21 -9.33
N CYS A 51 6.03 2.17 -8.76
CA CYS A 51 6.57 1.44 -7.62
C CYS A 51 7.95 0.85 -7.92
N LEU A 52 8.12 0.17 -9.05
CA LEU A 52 9.42 -0.39 -9.45
C LEU A 52 10.48 0.71 -9.60
N TRP A 53 10.16 1.83 -10.25
CA TRP A 53 11.06 2.97 -10.38
C TRP A 53 11.46 3.55 -9.00
N ALA A 54 10.50 3.77 -8.11
CA ALA A 54 10.76 4.34 -6.80
C ALA A 54 11.62 3.40 -5.93
N ALA A 55 11.37 2.08 -5.98
CA ALA A 55 12.16 1.10 -5.23
C ALA A 55 13.60 0.94 -5.75
N LEU A 56 13.79 0.94 -7.08
CA LEU A 56 15.08 0.67 -7.72
C LEU A 56 15.98 1.92 -7.83
N SER A 57 15.40 3.12 -7.76
CA SER A 57 16.16 4.37 -7.86
C SER A 57 16.73 4.86 -6.52
N LYS A 58 17.42 6.01 -6.53
CA LYS A 58 17.92 6.69 -5.32
C LYS A 58 16.79 7.13 -4.37
N VAL A 59 15.58 7.35 -4.92
CA VAL A 59 14.37 7.66 -4.15
C VAL A 59 14.09 6.59 -3.10
N GLY A 60 14.38 5.32 -3.40
CA GLY A 60 14.21 4.21 -2.48
C GLY A 60 14.96 4.34 -1.14
N ASN A 61 15.94 5.26 -1.04
CA ASN A 61 16.68 5.50 0.20
C ASN A 61 16.01 6.51 1.15
N ILE A 62 15.02 7.27 0.67
CA ILE A 62 14.26 8.21 1.52
C ILE A 62 13.54 7.43 2.60
N ARG A 63 13.55 7.93 3.84
CA ARG A 63 12.79 7.35 4.95
C ARG A 63 11.42 8.00 5.08
N LEU A 64 10.42 7.19 5.41
CA LEU A 64 9.05 7.60 5.71
C LEU A 64 8.96 8.10 7.15
N GLY A 65 9.56 9.26 7.41
CA GLY A 65 9.82 9.80 8.74
C GLY A 65 11.10 10.64 8.73
N ARG A 66 11.72 10.84 9.88
CA ARG A 66 13.03 11.53 9.99
C ARG A 66 14.15 10.69 9.37
N ASP A 67 15.26 11.33 8.99
CA ASP A 67 16.40 10.66 8.34
C ASP A 67 17.03 9.54 9.19
N ASP A 68 16.98 9.69 10.50
CA ASP A 68 17.50 8.74 11.48
C ASP A 68 16.41 7.91 12.17
N GLU A 69 15.14 8.14 11.84
CA GLU A 69 14.00 7.47 12.46
C GLU A 69 14.03 5.97 12.16
N ARG A 70 13.94 5.15 13.21
CA ARG A 70 13.92 3.70 13.09
C ARG A 70 12.49 3.20 12.88
N PRO A 71 12.30 2.08 12.16
CA PRO A 71 10.98 1.50 12.00
C PRO A 71 10.31 1.18 13.33
N GLU A 72 9.04 1.55 13.48
CA GLU A 72 8.25 1.28 14.70
C GLU A 72 8.06 -0.21 14.95
N PHE A 73 7.85 -0.98 13.87
CA PHE A 73 7.65 -2.42 13.92
C PHE A 73 8.87 -3.15 13.38
N SER A 74 9.23 -4.28 14.01
CA SER A 74 10.27 -5.18 13.51
C SER A 74 9.90 -5.69 12.11
N LEU A 75 10.91 -6.08 11.32
CA LEU A 75 10.70 -6.52 9.94
C LEU A 75 9.70 -7.68 9.87
N PHE A 76 9.88 -8.70 10.73
CA PHE A 76 8.97 -9.85 10.78
C PHE A 76 7.54 -9.47 11.18
N SER A 77 7.38 -8.61 12.20
CA SER A 77 6.04 -8.16 12.62
C SER A 77 5.35 -7.36 11.52
N TRP A 78 6.10 -6.54 10.80
CA TRP A 78 5.58 -5.75 9.68
C TRP A 78 5.15 -6.62 8.51
N PHE A 79 5.99 -7.58 8.09
CA PHE A 79 5.61 -8.57 7.08
C PHE A 79 4.39 -9.39 7.47
N ALA A 80 4.26 -9.79 8.74
CA ALA A 80 3.09 -10.50 9.24
C ALA A 80 1.81 -9.63 9.20
N MET A 81 1.92 -8.33 9.46
CA MET A 81 0.79 -7.40 9.32
C MET A 81 0.40 -7.17 7.86
N LEU A 82 1.37 -7.06 6.94
CA LEU A 82 1.11 -7.01 5.50
C LEU A 82 0.47 -8.30 4.99
N PHE A 83 0.97 -9.46 5.43
CA PHE A 83 0.38 -10.76 5.17
C PHE A 83 -1.08 -10.79 5.62
N SER A 84 -1.35 -10.32 6.84
CA SER A 84 -2.71 -10.28 7.38
C SER A 84 -3.63 -9.30 6.65
N ALA A 85 -3.10 -8.24 6.06
CA ALA A 85 -3.86 -7.31 5.25
C ALA A 85 -4.13 -7.83 3.83
N GLY A 86 -3.26 -8.70 3.30
CA GLY A 86 -3.44 -9.33 1.99
C GLY A 86 -4.42 -10.49 1.96
N MET A 87 -4.61 -11.14 3.10
CA MET A 87 -5.67 -12.12 3.27
C MET A 87 -7.00 -11.41 3.51
N GLY A 88 -7.97 -11.60 2.63
CA GLY A 88 -9.31 -11.00 2.74
C GLY A 88 -10.40 -11.91 2.17
N ILE A 89 -11.66 -11.48 2.32
CA ILE A 89 -12.84 -12.23 1.82
C ILE A 89 -12.67 -12.54 0.33
N GLY A 90 -12.22 -11.56 -0.47
CA GLY A 90 -12.03 -11.73 -1.90
C GLY A 90 -11.09 -12.89 -2.27
N LEU A 91 -10.02 -13.11 -1.50
CA LEU A 91 -9.08 -14.22 -1.76
C LEU A 91 -9.69 -15.58 -1.38
N VAL A 92 -10.50 -15.63 -0.32
CA VAL A 92 -11.23 -16.84 0.08
C VAL A 92 -12.35 -17.16 -0.92
N PHE A 93 -13.06 -16.12 -1.39
CA PHE A 93 -14.14 -16.20 -2.37
C PHE A 93 -13.64 -16.68 -3.74
N ASN A 94 -12.62 -16.01 -4.27
CA ASN A 94 -12.09 -16.29 -5.61
C ASN A 94 -11.04 -17.41 -5.63
N GLY A 95 -10.56 -17.87 -4.47
CA GLY A 95 -9.43 -18.79 -4.36
C GLY A 95 -9.61 -20.11 -5.13
N VAL A 96 -10.85 -20.58 -5.26
CA VAL A 96 -11.22 -21.75 -6.06
C VAL A 96 -11.95 -21.36 -7.33
N SER A 97 -12.91 -20.43 -7.22
CA SER A 97 -13.83 -20.11 -8.31
C SER A 97 -13.16 -19.42 -9.49
N GLU A 98 -12.31 -18.43 -9.27
CA GLU A 98 -11.68 -17.67 -10.37
C GLU A 98 -10.76 -18.54 -11.24
N PRO A 99 -9.84 -19.37 -10.69
CA PRO A 99 -9.09 -20.32 -11.49
C PRO A 99 -9.98 -21.32 -12.26
N LEU A 100 -11.09 -21.78 -11.67
CA LEU A 100 -12.03 -22.66 -12.37
C LEU A 100 -12.76 -21.93 -13.50
N SER A 101 -13.19 -20.68 -13.27
CA SER A 101 -13.82 -19.86 -14.30
C SER A 101 -12.89 -19.61 -15.48
N HIS A 102 -11.61 -19.39 -15.20
CA HIS A 102 -10.58 -19.24 -16.21
C HIS A 102 -10.22 -20.55 -16.93
N LEU A 103 -10.37 -21.70 -16.27
CA LEU A 103 -10.23 -23.01 -16.90
C LEU A 103 -11.32 -23.26 -17.96
N VAL A 104 -12.57 -22.92 -17.64
CA VAL A 104 -13.72 -23.18 -18.52
C VAL A 104 -13.94 -22.09 -19.57
N GLY A 105 -13.49 -20.86 -19.29
CA GLY A 105 -13.57 -19.71 -20.17
C GLY A 105 -12.27 -18.90 -20.19
N PRO A 106 -11.17 -19.46 -20.73
CA PRO A 106 -9.92 -18.72 -20.86
C PRO A 106 -10.10 -17.57 -21.85
N PRO A 107 -9.51 -16.39 -21.60
CA PRO A 107 -9.50 -15.27 -22.55
C PRO A 107 -8.75 -15.65 -23.82
N GLU A 108 -9.29 -15.20 -24.97
CA GLU A 108 -8.73 -15.48 -26.29
C GLU A 108 -7.25 -15.08 -26.42
N VAL A 109 -6.82 -14.02 -25.72
CA VAL A 109 -5.44 -13.51 -25.78
C VAL A 109 -4.40 -14.55 -25.32
N VAL A 110 -4.79 -15.47 -24.44
CA VAL A 110 -3.91 -16.53 -23.94
C VAL A 110 -3.82 -17.71 -24.93
N GLY A 111 -4.78 -17.84 -25.86
CA GLY A 111 -4.70 -18.78 -26.97
C GLY A 111 -4.70 -20.25 -26.58
N VAL A 112 -5.45 -20.60 -25.53
CA VAL A 112 -5.59 -21.99 -25.03
C VAL A 112 -7.05 -22.44 -25.08
N ASP A 113 -7.26 -23.72 -25.40
CA ASP A 113 -8.60 -24.31 -25.41
C ASP A 113 -9.10 -24.55 -23.98
N ALA A 114 -10.37 -24.23 -23.73
CA ALA A 114 -11.02 -24.45 -22.44
C ALA A 114 -10.96 -25.92 -21.99
N ASN A 115 -10.97 -26.14 -20.67
CA ASN A 115 -10.98 -27.48 -20.05
C ASN A 115 -9.77 -28.37 -20.42
N THR A 116 -8.63 -27.77 -20.74
CA THR A 116 -7.37 -28.49 -20.99
C THR A 116 -6.39 -28.34 -19.83
N GLN A 117 -5.33 -29.17 -19.81
CA GLN A 117 -4.26 -29.02 -18.81
C GLN A 117 -3.50 -27.70 -19.00
N GLU A 118 -3.32 -27.28 -20.25
CA GLU A 118 -2.73 -26.00 -20.61
C GLU A 118 -3.57 -24.83 -20.07
N ALA A 119 -4.89 -24.85 -20.27
CA ALA A 119 -5.80 -23.86 -19.69
C ALA A 119 -5.75 -23.85 -18.15
N GLY A 120 -5.66 -25.01 -17.52
CA GLY A 120 -5.52 -25.10 -16.06
C GLY A 120 -4.26 -24.44 -15.52
N ARG A 121 -3.16 -24.46 -16.27
CA ARG A 121 -1.95 -23.72 -15.90
C ARG A 121 -2.14 -22.21 -16.06
N ALA A 122 -2.62 -21.79 -17.23
CA ALA A 122 -2.82 -20.38 -17.54
C ALA A 122 -3.83 -19.71 -16.60
N ALA A 123 -4.85 -20.45 -16.16
CA ALA A 123 -5.88 -20.00 -15.21
C ALA A 123 -5.30 -19.50 -13.89
N ILE A 124 -4.26 -20.16 -13.36
CA ILE A 124 -3.57 -19.68 -12.15
C ILE A 124 -2.78 -18.41 -12.45
N GLY A 125 -2.13 -18.32 -13.61
CA GLY A 125 -1.43 -17.12 -14.05
C GLY A 125 -2.35 -15.90 -14.12
N GLN A 126 -3.55 -16.08 -14.68
CA GLN A 126 -4.59 -15.06 -14.78
C GLN A 126 -5.12 -14.62 -13.41
N ALA A 127 -5.42 -15.56 -12.52
CA ALA A 127 -5.81 -15.23 -11.14
C ALA A 127 -4.69 -14.47 -10.41
N MET A 128 -3.43 -14.90 -10.58
CA MET A 128 -2.28 -14.19 -10.02
C MET A 128 -2.06 -12.81 -10.63
N PHE A 129 -2.43 -12.59 -11.89
CA PHE A 129 -2.42 -11.26 -12.51
C PHE A 129 -3.36 -10.30 -11.79
N HIS A 130 -4.57 -10.74 -11.45
CA HIS A 130 -5.52 -9.93 -10.70
C HIS A 130 -5.09 -9.75 -9.23
N TRP A 131 -4.63 -10.79 -8.54
CA TRP A 131 -4.39 -10.76 -7.08
C TRP A 131 -2.93 -10.54 -6.66
N GLY A 132 -2.04 -10.32 -7.62
CA GLY A 132 -0.60 -10.12 -7.41
C GLY A 132 -0.16 -8.66 -7.51
N LEU A 133 0.99 -8.44 -8.15
CA LEU A 133 1.70 -7.17 -8.19
C LEU A 133 0.86 -5.98 -8.67
N HIS A 134 -0.08 -6.17 -9.60
CA HIS A 134 -0.93 -5.07 -10.07
C HIS A 134 -1.86 -4.55 -8.96
N ALA A 135 -2.56 -5.44 -8.24
CA ALA A 135 -3.39 -5.05 -7.11
C ALA A 135 -2.58 -4.35 -6.01
N TRP A 136 -1.44 -4.94 -5.64
CA TRP A 136 -0.58 -4.41 -4.58
C TRP A 136 0.14 -3.13 -5.00
N GLY A 137 0.40 -2.94 -6.28
CA GLY A 137 0.93 -1.71 -6.85
C GLY A 137 0.01 -0.52 -6.62
N ILE A 138 -1.31 -0.74 -6.75
CA ILE A 138 -2.32 0.29 -6.45
C ILE A 138 -2.20 0.77 -5.01
N TYR A 139 -2.20 -0.18 -4.06
CA TYR A 139 -2.11 0.11 -2.64
C TYR A 139 -0.76 0.70 -2.23
N ALA A 140 0.31 0.23 -2.84
CA ALA A 140 1.66 0.72 -2.57
C ALA A 140 1.82 2.19 -2.98
N VAL A 141 1.30 2.63 -4.14
CA VAL A 141 1.39 4.05 -4.54
C VAL A 141 0.62 4.94 -3.56
N VAL A 142 -0.63 4.58 -3.25
CA VAL A 142 -1.47 5.40 -2.35
C VAL A 142 -0.90 5.41 -0.94
N GLY A 143 -0.50 4.24 -0.42
CA GLY A 143 0.10 4.14 0.91
C GLY A 143 1.46 4.83 1.01
N LEU A 144 2.29 4.76 -0.04
CA LEU A 144 3.56 5.48 -0.10
C LEU A 144 3.33 6.99 -0.06
N GLY A 145 2.35 7.46 -0.83
CA GLY A 145 1.98 8.87 -0.85
C GLY A 145 1.52 9.37 0.51
N LEU A 146 0.60 8.63 1.16
CA LEU A 146 0.09 8.98 2.49
C LEU A 146 1.22 8.95 3.53
N ALA A 147 2.06 7.91 3.53
CA ALA A 147 3.17 7.80 4.47
C ALA A 147 4.20 8.92 4.28
N TYR A 148 4.53 9.26 3.04
CA TYR A 148 5.46 10.35 2.75
C TYR A 148 4.86 11.70 3.14
N MET A 149 3.66 12.03 2.68
CA MET A 149 3.05 13.33 2.97
C MET A 149 2.79 13.51 4.47
N THR A 150 2.46 12.46 5.21
CA THR A 150 2.21 12.56 6.66
C THR A 150 3.50 12.49 7.48
N PHE A 151 4.29 11.42 7.38
CA PHE A 151 5.43 11.22 8.30
C PHE A 151 6.67 12.02 7.90
N ARG A 152 6.86 12.29 6.60
CA ARG A 152 7.97 13.14 6.14
C ARG A 152 7.54 14.60 6.10
N ARG A 153 6.43 14.91 5.42
CA ARG A 153 6.01 16.30 5.11
C ARG A 153 4.99 16.90 6.10
N GLY A 154 4.57 16.16 7.13
CA GLY A 154 3.72 16.69 8.21
C GLY A 154 2.28 17.02 7.82
N ARG A 155 1.75 16.43 6.75
CA ARG A 155 0.36 16.66 6.32
C ARG A 155 -0.61 15.72 7.03
N PRO A 156 -1.87 16.15 7.27
CA PRO A 156 -2.90 15.26 7.77
C PRO A 156 -3.05 14.00 6.90
N LEU A 157 -3.42 12.88 7.51
CA LEU A 157 -3.48 11.57 6.83
C LEU A 157 -4.72 11.46 5.93
N SER A 158 -4.72 12.18 4.81
CA SER A 158 -5.82 12.21 3.84
C SER A 158 -5.37 12.28 2.38
N VAL A 159 -6.22 11.78 1.47
CA VAL A 159 -5.91 11.64 0.04
C VAL A 159 -5.73 12.99 -0.65
N ARG A 160 -6.48 14.03 -0.25
CA ARG A 160 -6.33 15.38 -0.82
C ARG A 160 -4.89 15.92 -0.79
N TRP A 161 -4.14 15.60 0.27
CA TRP A 161 -2.81 16.17 0.51
C TRP A 161 -1.76 15.61 -0.45
N LEU A 162 -2.05 14.49 -1.10
CA LEU A 162 -1.20 13.95 -2.16
C LEU A 162 -1.03 14.93 -3.33
N LEU A 163 -1.99 15.85 -3.53
CA LEU A 163 -1.99 16.77 -4.67
C LEU A 163 -1.50 18.18 -4.33
N GLU A 164 -1.22 18.47 -3.06
CA GLU A 164 -0.75 19.79 -2.61
C GLU A 164 0.53 20.25 -3.33
N PRO A 165 1.56 19.40 -3.56
CA PRO A 165 2.75 19.84 -4.30
C PRO A 165 2.49 20.33 -5.74
N ILE A 166 1.34 20.00 -6.33
CA ILE A 166 0.94 20.46 -7.67
C ILE A 166 0.05 21.69 -7.60
N PHE A 167 -0.95 21.69 -6.72
CA PHE A 167 -2.00 22.70 -6.72
C PHE A 167 -1.89 23.75 -5.60
N GLY A 168 -0.96 23.54 -4.66
CA GLY A 168 -0.76 24.36 -3.47
C GLY A 168 -1.83 24.16 -2.40
N ARG A 169 -1.52 24.57 -1.17
CA ARG A 169 -2.38 24.40 0.01
C ARG A 169 -3.76 25.04 -0.17
N LYS A 170 -3.83 26.26 -0.69
CA LYS A 170 -5.08 27.03 -0.83
C LYS A 170 -6.16 26.28 -1.61
N LEU A 171 -5.80 25.58 -2.69
CA LEU A 171 -6.78 24.80 -3.47
C LEU A 171 -7.18 23.52 -2.74
N ILE A 172 -6.23 22.85 -2.10
CA ILE A 172 -6.44 21.59 -1.38
C ILE A 172 -7.27 21.78 -0.10
N GLU A 173 -7.17 22.93 0.56
CA GLU A 173 -8.05 23.26 1.68
C GLU A 173 -9.44 23.75 1.25
N SER A 174 -9.62 24.11 -0.02
CA SER A 174 -10.90 24.54 -0.55
C SER A 174 -11.87 23.37 -0.80
N TRP A 175 -13.06 23.69 -1.33
CA TRP A 175 -14.07 22.70 -1.73
C TRP A 175 -13.51 21.61 -2.66
N VAL A 176 -12.47 21.90 -3.46
CA VAL A 176 -11.85 20.91 -4.36
C VAL A 176 -11.23 19.76 -3.57
N GLY A 177 -10.47 20.04 -2.52
CA GLY A 177 -9.92 18.97 -1.67
C GLY A 177 -11.00 18.22 -0.90
N HIS A 178 -12.08 18.90 -0.49
CA HIS A 178 -13.24 18.21 0.09
C HIS A 178 -13.90 17.24 -0.90
N VAL A 179 -13.98 17.59 -2.19
CA VAL A 179 -14.49 16.67 -3.23
C VAL A 179 -13.59 15.44 -3.36
N ILE A 180 -12.26 15.62 -3.36
CA ILE A 180 -11.30 14.50 -3.42
C ILE A 180 -11.54 13.54 -2.26
N ASP A 181 -11.64 14.05 -1.04
CA ASP A 181 -11.87 13.21 0.14
C ASP A 181 -13.26 12.56 0.14
N VAL A 182 -14.30 13.27 -0.31
CA VAL A 182 -15.64 12.69 -0.46
C VAL A 182 -15.63 11.54 -1.46
N VAL A 183 -14.95 11.70 -2.59
CA VAL A 183 -14.80 10.64 -3.59
C VAL A 183 -14.03 9.45 -3.00
N ALA A 184 -12.95 9.69 -2.25
CA ALA A 184 -12.19 8.64 -1.56
C ALA A 184 -13.04 7.90 -0.51
N ILE A 185 -13.85 8.61 0.27
CA ILE A 185 -14.77 8.04 1.26
C ILE A 185 -15.84 7.19 0.57
N VAL A 186 -16.50 7.73 -0.46
CA VAL A 186 -17.55 7.04 -1.21
C VAL A 186 -17.00 5.78 -1.88
N GLY A 187 -15.87 5.89 -2.58
CA GLY A 187 -15.21 4.75 -3.22
C GLY A 187 -14.81 3.68 -2.21
N THR A 188 -14.27 4.08 -1.06
CA THR A 188 -13.90 3.15 0.02
C THR A 188 -15.11 2.40 0.56
N VAL A 189 -16.22 3.11 0.85
CA VAL A 189 -17.43 2.48 1.40
C VAL A 189 -18.02 1.48 0.41
N PHE A 190 -18.12 1.83 -0.88
CA PHE A 190 -18.63 0.92 -1.89
C PHE A 190 -17.69 -0.27 -2.15
N GLY A 191 -16.38 -0.06 -2.24
CA GLY A 191 -15.40 -1.14 -2.43
C GLY A 191 -15.38 -2.14 -1.27
N VAL A 192 -15.51 -1.65 -0.03
CA VAL A 192 -15.66 -2.51 1.16
C VAL A 192 -17.00 -3.22 1.14
N ALA A 193 -18.10 -2.51 0.84
CA ALA A 193 -19.43 -3.10 0.79
C ALA A 193 -19.52 -4.26 -0.22
N THR A 194 -18.83 -4.16 -1.36
CA THR A 194 -18.66 -5.28 -2.32
C THR A 194 -18.02 -6.50 -1.66
N SER A 195 -16.91 -6.31 -0.94
CA SER A 195 -16.21 -7.42 -0.26
C SER A 195 -17.09 -8.08 0.81
N LEU A 196 -17.81 -7.25 1.57
CA LEU A 196 -18.72 -7.71 2.61
C LEU A 196 -19.93 -8.46 2.03
N GLY A 197 -20.47 -7.98 0.91
CA GLY A 197 -21.57 -8.63 0.18
C GLY A 197 -21.20 -10.04 -0.28
N LEU A 198 -20.05 -10.17 -0.96
CA LEU A 198 -19.50 -11.47 -1.38
C LEU A 198 -19.30 -12.41 -0.18
N GLY A 199 -18.83 -11.88 0.95
CA GLY A 199 -18.63 -12.67 2.17
C GLY A 199 -19.93 -13.24 2.73
N VAL A 200 -21.04 -12.49 2.68
CA VAL A 200 -22.31 -12.97 3.23
C VAL A 200 -22.97 -13.99 2.30
N LEU A 201 -22.87 -13.80 0.97
CA LEU A 201 -23.27 -14.82 0.00
C LEU A 201 -22.53 -16.15 0.26
N GLN A 202 -21.21 -16.06 0.49
CA GLN A 202 -20.39 -17.24 0.77
C GLN A 202 -20.69 -17.87 2.14
N ILE A 203 -20.99 -17.08 3.19
CA ILE A 203 -21.43 -17.60 4.49
C ILE A 203 -22.76 -18.35 4.34
N GLN A 204 -23.73 -17.79 3.61
CA GLN A 204 -25.00 -18.45 3.33
C GLN A 204 -24.79 -19.77 2.58
N ALA A 205 -23.97 -19.77 1.53
CA ALA A 205 -23.62 -20.97 0.79
C ALA A 205 -23.00 -22.04 1.69
N GLY A 206 -22.11 -21.64 2.61
CA GLY A 206 -21.52 -22.53 3.60
C GLY A 206 -22.54 -23.14 4.55
N LEU A 207 -23.47 -22.34 5.10
CA LEU A 207 -24.54 -22.84 5.97
C LEU A 207 -25.46 -23.82 5.23
N SER A 208 -25.75 -23.54 3.96
CA SER A 208 -26.52 -24.43 3.08
C SER A 208 -25.77 -25.73 2.80
N SER A 209 -24.46 -25.68 2.56
CA SER A 209 -23.63 -26.88 2.33
C SER A 209 -23.63 -27.84 3.52
N LEU A 210 -23.80 -27.32 4.75
CA LEU A 210 -23.92 -28.10 5.97
C LEU A 210 -25.35 -28.64 6.22
N GLY A 211 -26.32 -28.22 5.41
CA GLY A 211 -27.73 -28.53 5.60
C GLY A 211 -28.36 -27.84 6.82
N TRP A 212 -27.76 -26.76 7.32
CA TRP A 212 -28.25 -26.06 8.52
C TRP A 212 -29.34 -25.04 8.21
N PHE A 213 -29.24 -24.36 7.07
CA PHE A 213 -30.21 -23.35 6.62
C PHE A 213 -30.36 -23.39 5.10
N GLU A 214 -31.57 -23.14 4.60
CA GLU A 214 -31.81 -22.94 3.18
C GLU A 214 -31.45 -21.50 2.76
N PRO A 215 -30.84 -21.30 1.58
CA PRO A 215 -30.55 -19.96 1.05
C PRO A 215 -31.83 -19.13 0.91
N SER A 216 -31.82 -17.90 1.45
CA SER A 216 -32.94 -16.97 1.30
C SER A 216 -32.51 -15.53 1.55
N ASP A 217 -33.18 -14.56 0.92
CA ASP A 217 -32.92 -13.13 1.14
C ASP A 217 -33.07 -12.74 2.62
N THR A 218 -33.99 -13.40 3.34
CA THR A 218 -34.17 -13.19 4.78
C THR A 218 -32.93 -13.62 5.56
N LEU A 219 -32.35 -14.78 5.23
CA LEU A 219 -31.13 -15.24 5.87
C LEU A 219 -29.95 -14.31 5.57
N LEU A 220 -29.78 -13.86 4.32
CA LEU A 220 -28.76 -12.87 3.94
C LEU A 220 -28.86 -11.60 4.79
N VAL A 221 -30.06 -11.02 4.90
CA VAL A 221 -30.27 -9.79 5.70
C VAL A 221 -29.97 -10.04 7.18
N VAL A 222 -30.41 -11.16 7.74
CA VAL A 222 -30.13 -11.52 9.14
C VAL A 222 -28.62 -11.68 9.38
N LEU A 223 -27.90 -12.31 8.45
CA LEU A 223 -26.44 -12.44 8.52
C LEU A 223 -25.74 -11.08 8.45
N VAL A 224 -26.09 -10.22 7.48
CA VAL A 224 -25.49 -8.88 7.38
C VAL A 224 -25.73 -8.09 8.67
N VAL A 225 -26.98 -8.04 9.15
CA VAL A 225 -27.35 -7.27 10.35
C VAL A 225 -26.65 -7.83 11.58
N GLY A 226 -26.64 -9.16 11.76
CA GLY A 226 -26.00 -9.81 12.90
C GLY A 226 -24.49 -9.59 12.95
N ILE A 227 -23.79 -9.79 11.83
CA ILE A 227 -22.34 -9.61 11.76
C ILE A 227 -21.97 -8.12 11.90
N THR A 228 -22.75 -7.22 11.29
CA THR A 228 -22.57 -5.76 11.44
C THR A 228 -22.77 -5.33 12.89
N ALA A 229 -23.77 -5.88 13.59
CA ALA A 229 -24.00 -5.59 15.01
C ALA A 229 -22.80 -6.03 15.87
N ILE A 230 -22.25 -7.22 15.62
CA ILE A 230 -21.04 -7.71 16.30
C ILE A 230 -19.84 -6.79 16.00
N GLY A 231 -19.63 -6.41 14.73
CA GLY A 231 -18.58 -5.47 14.35
C GLY A 231 -18.75 -4.09 15.00
N THR A 232 -19.97 -3.59 15.09
CA THR A 232 -20.28 -2.32 15.75
C THR A 232 -20.01 -2.38 17.26
N ILE A 233 -20.29 -3.51 17.92
CA ILE A 233 -19.92 -3.72 19.32
C ILE A 233 -18.40 -3.68 19.48
N SER A 234 -17.63 -4.27 18.55
CA SER A 234 -16.16 -4.18 18.55
C SER A 234 -15.68 -2.72 18.49
N VAL A 235 -16.28 -1.93 17.59
CA VAL A 235 -16.01 -0.49 17.45
C VAL A 235 -16.29 0.29 18.74
N VAL A 236 -17.46 0.08 19.36
CA VAL A 236 -17.88 0.80 20.58
C VAL A 236 -16.99 0.47 21.77
N THR A 237 -16.71 -0.82 21.96
CA THR A 237 -15.91 -1.31 23.09
C THR A 237 -14.45 -0.89 22.98
N GLY A 238 -14.00 -0.45 21.80
CA GLY A 238 -12.66 0.08 21.58
C GLY A 238 -11.58 -0.94 21.91
N LEU A 239 -11.90 -2.23 21.78
CA LEU A 239 -11.01 -3.34 22.09
C LEU A 239 -9.88 -3.39 21.04
N HIS A 240 -8.95 -2.43 21.07
CA HIS A 240 -7.75 -2.45 20.24
C HIS A 240 -6.96 -3.76 20.47
N LYS A 241 -7.02 -4.30 21.70
CA LYS A 241 -6.52 -5.64 22.03
C LYS A 241 -7.38 -6.77 21.43
N GLY A 242 -8.70 -6.60 21.39
CA GLY A 242 -9.64 -7.56 20.82
C GLY A 242 -9.51 -7.66 19.32
N LEU A 243 -9.45 -6.54 18.60
CA LEU A 243 -9.27 -6.53 17.14
C LEU A 243 -7.97 -7.22 16.72
N ARG A 244 -6.87 -6.94 17.44
CA ARG A 244 -5.59 -7.62 17.22
C ARG A 244 -5.70 -9.13 17.46
N TRP A 245 -6.45 -9.55 18.49
CA TRP A 245 -6.70 -10.96 18.76
C TRP A 245 -7.59 -11.61 17.68
N LEU A 246 -8.68 -10.96 17.26
CA LEU A 246 -9.57 -11.42 16.20
C LEU A 246 -8.82 -11.59 14.88
N SER A 247 -8.01 -10.59 14.49
CA SER A 247 -7.18 -10.65 13.29
C SER A 247 -6.16 -11.79 13.35
N ASN A 248 -5.43 -11.94 14.48
CA ASN A 248 -4.49 -13.05 14.67
C ASN A 248 -5.17 -14.42 14.67
N ALA A 249 -6.33 -14.54 15.32
CA ALA A 249 -7.12 -15.77 15.34
C ALA A 249 -7.61 -16.13 13.94
N ASN A 250 -8.09 -15.14 13.18
CA ASN A 250 -8.51 -15.32 11.80
C ASN A 250 -7.37 -15.80 10.90
N MET A 251 -6.20 -15.14 10.98
CA MET A 251 -5.00 -15.58 10.24
C MET A 251 -4.58 -17.00 10.59
N SER A 252 -4.69 -17.36 11.87
CA SER A 252 -4.37 -18.71 12.33
C SER A 252 -5.34 -19.73 11.75
N LEU A 253 -6.65 -19.45 11.77
CA LEU A 253 -7.69 -20.32 11.20
C LEU A 253 -7.52 -20.49 9.69
N ALA A 254 -7.30 -19.39 8.96
CA ALA A 254 -7.06 -19.44 7.52
C ALA A 254 -5.80 -20.24 7.17
N THR A 255 -4.73 -20.08 7.95
CA THR A 255 -3.48 -20.85 7.79
C THR A 255 -3.70 -22.33 8.09
N VAL A 256 -4.40 -22.66 9.17
CA VAL A 256 -4.75 -24.06 9.52
C VAL A 256 -5.59 -24.69 8.42
N MET A 257 -6.56 -23.96 7.88
CA MET A 257 -7.39 -24.42 6.76
C MET A 257 -6.54 -24.70 5.51
N ALA A 258 -5.66 -23.77 5.12
CA ALA A 258 -4.78 -23.94 3.97
C ALA A 258 -3.82 -25.13 4.16
N ILE A 259 -3.24 -25.30 5.36
CA ILE A 259 -2.37 -26.44 5.69
C ILE A 259 -3.18 -27.75 5.64
N ALA A 260 -4.40 -27.77 6.17
CA ALA A 260 -5.24 -28.96 6.13
C ALA A 260 -5.50 -29.39 4.67
N VAL A 261 -5.90 -28.46 3.80
CA VAL A 261 -6.11 -28.74 2.37
C VAL A 261 -4.82 -29.18 1.68
N LEU A 262 -3.68 -28.57 1.98
CA LEU A 262 -2.38 -28.97 1.44
C LEU A 262 -1.99 -30.40 1.80
N LEU A 263 -2.29 -30.84 3.03
CA LEU A 263 -1.96 -32.17 3.54
C LEU A 263 -2.97 -33.25 3.11
N ILE A 264 -4.24 -32.89 2.99
CA ILE A 264 -5.32 -33.76 2.53
C ILE A 264 -5.24 -33.96 1.01
N GLY A 265 -4.99 -32.88 0.28
CA GLY A 265 -4.82 -32.89 -1.17
C GLY A 265 -3.50 -33.52 -1.60
N PRO A 266 -3.23 -33.55 -2.92
CA PRO A 266 -2.02 -34.16 -3.45
C PRO A 266 -0.78 -33.26 -3.16
N THR A 267 -0.21 -33.38 -1.96
CA THR A 267 0.83 -32.45 -1.46
C THR A 267 2.01 -32.28 -2.41
N VAL A 268 2.54 -33.37 -2.98
CA VAL A 268 3.69 -33.30 -3.91
C VAL A 268 3.31 -32.59 -5.20
N PHE A 269 2.09 -32.78 -5.70
CA PHE A 269 1.58 -32.02 -6.83
C PHE A 269 1.53 -30.53 -6.48
N LEU A 270 0.95 -30.15 -5.34
CA LEU A 270 0.84 -28.75 -4.92
C LEU A 270 2.20 -28.07 -4.73
N LEU A 271 3.19 -28.76 -4.17
CA LEU A 271 4.55 -28.21 -4.04
C LEU A 271 5.24 -28.02 -5.40
N ARG A 272 5.00 -28.91 -6.37
CA ARG A 272 5.48 -28.74 -7.75
C ARG A 272 4.75 -27.59 -8.45
N SER A 273 3.42 -27.53 -8.28
CA SER A 273 2.57 -26.48 -8.80
C SER A 273 2.95 -25.13 -8.24
N LEU A 274 3.40 -25.01 -6.99
CA LEU A 274 3.87 -23.74 -6.43
C LEU A 274 5.02 -23.13 -7.26
N VAL A 275 6.03 -23.95 -7.59
CA VAL A 275 7.17 -23.53 -8.41
C VAL A 275 6.73 -23.21 -9.84
N GLN A 276 5.84 -24.03 -10.40
CA GLN A 276 5.33 -23.86 -11.75
C GLN A 276 4.46 -22.60 -11.88
N ASN A 277 3.55 -22.37 -10.94
CA ASN A 277 2.65 -21.23 -10.89
C ASN A 277 3.43 -19.92 -10.70
N PHE A 278 4.54 -19.94 -9.97
CA PHE A 278 5.46 -18.80 -9.91
C PHE A 278 6.02 -18.47 -11.30
N GLY A 279 6.53 -19.47 -12.02
CA GLY A 279 7.06 -19.30 -13.37
C GLY A 279 6.00 -18.89 -14.38
N GLU A 280 4.78 -19.40 -14.25
CA GLU A 280 3.61 -19.02 -15.04
C GLU A 280 3.28 -17.55 -14.82
N TYR A 281 3.18 -17.11 -13.56
CA TYR A 281 2.85 -15.73 -13.23
C TYR A 281 3.85 -14.71 -13.78
N VAL A 282 5.16 -15.05 -13.75
CA VAL A 282 6.21 -14.20 -14.35
C VAL A 282 6.00 -14.02 -15.87
N GLN A 283 5.43 -15.01 -16.56
CA GLN A 283 5.13 -14.93 -17.99
C GLN A 283 3.81 -14.18 -18.25
N THR A 284 2.78 -14.44 -17.45
CA THR A 284 1.46 -13.80 -17.59
C THR A 284 1.51 -12.30 -17.32
N LEU A 285 2.41 -11.84 -16.43
CA LEU A 285 2.55 -10.42 -16.08
C LEU A 285 2.67 -9.48 -17.28
N PRO A 286 3.71 -9.60 -18.13
CA PRO A 286 3.84 -8.75 -19.32
C PRO A 286 2.79 -9.06 -20.40
N GLU A 287 2.29 -10.30 -20.48
CA GLU A 287 1.30 -10.72 -21.47
C GLU A 287 -0.04 -9.99 -21.28
N LEU A 288 -0.53 -9.88 -20.04
CA LEU A 288 -1.83 -9.28 -19.74
C LEU A 288 -1.77 -7.78 -19.38
N ALA A 289 -0.59 -7.22 -19.09
CA ALA A 289 -0.42 -5.85 -18.57
C ALA A 289 -1.04 -4.73 -19.44
N PHE A 290 -1.25 -4.97 -20.73
CA PHE A 290 -1.81 -3.99 -21.69
C PHE A 290 -2.99 -4.54 -22.50
N VAL A 291 -3.60 -5.64 -22.07
CA VAL A 291 -4.79 -6.21 -22.71
C VAL A 291 -6.00 -5.36 -22.34
N THR A 292 -6.61 -4.73 -23.34
CA THR A 292 -7.71 -3.76 -23.16
C THR A 292 -9.09 -4.26 -23.57
N GLY A 293 -9.18 -5.48 -24.13
CA GLY A 293 -10.42 -6.00 -24.69
C GLY A 293 -10.92 -5.21 -25.88
N SER A 294 -10.02 -4.77 -26.76
CA SER A 294 -10.37 -4.03 -27.99
C SER A 294 -11.07 -4.89 -29.06
N SER A 295 -11.13 -6.21 -28.88
CA SER A 295 -11.90 -7.10 -29.75
C SER A 295 -13.40 -6.97 -29.45
N VAL A 296 -14.23 -7.06 -30.49
CA VAL A 296 -15.69 -6.83 -30.42
C VAL A 296 -16.42 -7.78 -29.46
N ASN A 297 -15.79 -8.91 -29.09
CA ASN A 297 -16.39 -9.96 -28.27
C ASN A 297 -15.68 -10.22 -26.94
N ASP A 298 -14.74 -9.37 -26.49
CA ASP A 298 -14.03 -9.62 -25.23
C ASP A 298 -14.84 -9.15 -24.02
N SER A 299 -15.65 -10.06 -23.47
CA SER A 299 -16.31 -9.88 -22.17
C SER A 299 -15.38 -10.18 -20.99
N TRP A 300 -14.33 -10.99 -21.18
CA TRP A 300 -13.45 -11.43 -20.10
C TRP A 300 -12.71 -10.27 -19.46
N THR A 301 -12.16 -9.36 -20.27
CA THR A 301 -11.43 -8.18 -19.75
C THR A 301 -12.35 -7.32 -18.89
N LEU A 302 -13.61 -7.15 -19.29
CA LEU A 302 -14.62 -6.41 -18.52
C LEU A 302 -14.95 -7.11 -17.20
N ASP A 303 -15.33 -8.39 -17.27
CA ASP A 303 -15.87 -9.15 -16.15
C ASP A 303 -14.81 -9.42 -15.07
N TRP A 304 -13.54 -9.52 -15.47
CA TRP A 304 -12.44 -9.86 -14.57
C TRP A 304 -11.46 -8.72 -14.36
N THR A 305 -10.68 -8.36 -15.39
CA THR A 305 -9.57 -7.41 -15.24
C THR A 305 -10.05 -6.02 -14.83
N LEU A 306 -11.02 -5.45 -15.55
CA LEU A 306 -11.51 -4.10 -15.28
C LEU A 306 -12.29 -4.05 -13.97
N PHE A 307 -13.10 -5.07 -13.68
CA PHE A 307 -13.79 -5.17 -12.40
C PHE A 307 -12.80 -5.21 -11.22
N ASN A 308 -11.82 -6.12 -11.25
CA ASN A 308 -10.84 -6.25 -10.17
C ASN A 308 -10.00 -4.97 -10.01
N GLN A 309 -9.53 -4.38 -11.12
CA GLN A 309 -8.77 -3.13 -11.07
C GLN A 309 -9.60 -1.98 -10.49
N ALA A 310 -10.85 -1.81 -10.93
CA ALA A 310 -11.74 -0.78 -10.41
C ALA A 310 -12.04 -1.00 -8.92
N TRP A 311 -12.29 -2.24 -8.53
CA TRP A 311 -12.49 -2.60 -7.13
C TRP A 311 -11.28 -2.22 -6.28
N PHE A 312 -10.06 -2.57 -6.69
CA PHE A 312 -8.84 -2.24 -5.96
C PHE A 312 -8.53 -0.73 -5.95
N LEU A 313 -8.79 0.00 -7.04
CA LEU A 313 -8.67 1.45 -7.09
C LEU A 313 -9.61 2.14 -6.09
N ALA A 314 -10.86 1.68 -6.00
CA ALA A 314 -11.83 2.17 -5.03
C ALA A 314 -11.42 1.84 -3.59
N TRP A 315 -10.76 0.70 -3.37
CA TRP A 315 -10.29 0.24 -2.06
C TRP A 315 -8.96 0.87 -1.61
N ALA A 316 -8.24 1.52 -2.52
CA ALA A 316 -6.90 2.01 -2.27
C ALA A 316 -6.73 3.00 -1.12
N PRO A 317 -7.68 3.93 -0.82
CA PRO A 317 -7.53 4.82 0.33
C PRO A 317 -7.53 4.05 1.66
N PHE A 318 -8.37 3.02 1.77
CA PHE A 318 -8.45 2.14 2.93
C PHE A 318 -7.16 1.35 3.14
N VAL A 319 -6.77 0.55 2.14
CA VAL A 319 -5.60 -0.33 2.26
C VAL A 319 -4.31 0.50 2.31
N GLY A 320 -4.20 1.55 1.49
CA GLY A 320 -3.05 2.44 1.46
C GLY A 320 -2.81 3.13 2.81
N MET A 321 -3.86 3.63 3.47
CA MET A 321 -3.73 4.23 4.80
C MET A 321 -3.25 3.21 5.84
N PHE A 322 -3.78 1.99 5.81
CA PHE A 322 -3.32 0.93 6.69
C PHE A 322 -1.82 0.65 6.51
N ILE A 323 -1.38 0.43 5.26
CA ILE A 323 0.02 0.15 4.93
C ILE A 323 0.90 1.34 5.34
N ALA A 324 0.45 2.57 5.12
CA ALA A 324 1.17 3.78 5.53
C ALA A 324 1.47 3.75 7.04
N ARG A 325 0.44 3.59 7.87
CA ARG A 325 0.54 3.65 9.34
C ARG A 325 1.50 2.61 9.91
N ILE A 326 1.51 1.40 9.39
CA ILE A 326 2.42 0.34 9.90
C ILE A 326 3.86 0.47 9.37
N SER A 327 4.14 1.43 8.49
CA SER A 327 5.42 1.54 7.78
C SER A 327 6.24 2.79 8.14
N ARG A 328 5.89 3.51 9.21
CA ARG A 328 6.66 4.66 9.71
C ARG A 328 8.12 4.26 10.02
N GLY A 329 9.05 5.11 9.61
CA GLY A 329 10.50 4.92 9.75
C GLY A 329 11.15 3.95 8.75
N ARG A 330 10.39 3.33 7.84
CA ARG A 330 10.93 2.48 6.77
C ARG A 330 11.45 3.31 5.61
N SER A 331 12.43 2.79 4.88
CA SER A 331 12.80 3.35 3.58
C SER A 331 11.72 3.08 2.53
N ILE A 332 11.59 3.96 1.53
CA ILE A 332 10.67 3.76 0.39
C ILE A 332 10.92 2.40 -0.29
N ARG A 333 12.18 1.96 -0.40
CA ARG A 333 12.50 0.65 -0.98
C ARG A 333 11.96 -0.51 -0.16
N GLU A 334 12.17 -0.50 1.16
CA GLU A 334 11.62 -1.54 2.04
C GLU A 334 10.09 -1.54 1.94
N PHE A 335 9.46 -0.36 2.04
CA PHE A 335 8.02 -0.17 1.93
C PHE A 335 7.46 -0.85 0.67
N ILE A 336 7.98 -0.47 -0.51
CA ILE A 336 7.45 -0.96 -1.78
C ILE A 336 7.68 -2.45 -1.93
N LEU A 337 8.89 -2.94 -1.65
CA LEU A 337 9.20 -4.36 -1.82
C LEU A 337 8.37 -5.23 -0.88
N GLY A 338 8.17 -4.83 0.38
CA GLY A 338 7.33 -5.60 1.29
C GLY A 338 5.85 -5.52 0.93
N ALA A 339 5.34 -4.33 0.60
CA ALA A 339 3.93 -4.15 0.22
C ALA A 339 3.56 -4.90 -1.06
N LEU A 340 4.50 -5.06 -2.01
CA LEU A 340 4.30 -5.84 -3.23
C LEU A 340 4.49 -7.35 -3.00
N LEU A 341 5.66 -7.75 -2.49
CA LEU A 341 6.08 -9.14 -2.48
C LEU A 341 5.36 -9.96 -1.42
N ALA A 342 5.17 -9.42 -0.22
CA ALA A 342 4.60 -10.19 0.88
C ALA A 342 3.22 -10.74 0.53
N PRO A 343 2.23 -9.91 0.16
CA PRO A 343 0.91 -10.41 -0.14
C PRO A 343 0.81 -11.12 -1.48
N THR A 344 1.62 -10.76 -2.49
CA THR A 344 1.68 -11.53 -3.76
C THR A 344 2.11 -12.97 -3.52
N LEU A 345 3.07 -13.21 -2.63
CA LEU A 345 3.49 -14.56 -2.26
C LEU A 345 2.38 -15.33 -1.51
N VAL A 346 1.55 -14.63 -0.73
CA VAL A 346 0.38 -15.22 -0.08
C VAL A 346 -0.64 -15.66 -1.12
N SER A 347 -1.00 -14.76 -2.05
CA SER A 347 -1.90 -15.08 -3.16
C SER A 347 -1.39 -16.30 -3.93
N LEU A 348 -0.08 -16.34 -4.23
CA LEU A 348 0.53 -17.47 -4.92
C LEU A 348 0.34 -18.79 -4.16
N VAL A 349 0.66 -18.82 -2.87
CA VAL A 349 0.47 -20.02 -2.04
C VAL A 349 -1.01 -20.39 -1.96
N TRP A 350 -1.91 -19.42 -1.81
CA TRP A 350 -3.34 -19.63 -1.68
C TRP A 350 -3.96 -20.20 -2.96
N PHE A 351 -3.73 -19.58 -4.12
CA PHE A 351 -4.21 -20.07 -5.41
C PHE A 351 -3.56 -21.39 -5.82
N THR A 352 -2.31 -21.63 -5.42
CA THR A 352 -1.73 -22.97 -5.56
C THR A 352 -2.51 -23.99 -4.73
N ILE A 353 -2.74 -23.75 -3.44
CA ILE A 353 -3.42 -24.73 -2.58
C ILE A 353 -4.87 -24.95 -3.00
N PHE A 354 -5.67 -23.90 -3.13
CA PHE A 354 -7.10 -24.02 -3.42
C PHE A 354 -7.39 -24.12 -4.91
N GLY A 355 -6.89 -23.18 -5.70
CA GLY A 355 -7.13 -23.12 -7.15
C GLY A 355 -6.57 -24.32 -7.90
N SER A 356 -5.30 -24.70 -7.67
CA SER A 356 -4.72 -25.86 -8.36
C SER A 356 -5.34 -27.18 -7.91
N THR A 357 -5.84 -27.29 -6.67
CA THR A 357 -6.60 -28.48 -6.22
C THR A 357 -7.96 -28.54 -6.92
N GLY A 358 -8.69 -27.43 -7.02
CA GLY A 358 -9.95 -27.35 -7.76
C GLY A 358 -9.79 -27.69 -9.24
N ILE A 359 -8.81 -27.09 -9.92
CA ILE A 359 -8.51 -27.39 -11.33
C ILE A 359 -8.15 -28.86 -11.53
N ALA A 360 -7.28 -29.42 -10.67
CA ALA A 360 -6.89 -30.81 -10.77
C ALA A 360 -8.07 -31.75 -10.56
N HIS A 361 -8.96 -31.45 -9.61
CA HIS A 361 -10.17 -32.24 -9.39
C HIS A 361 -11.12 -32.16 -10.60
N GLN A 362 -11.39 -30.95 -11.10
CA GLN A 362 -12.28 -30.75 -12.25
C GLN A 362 -11.80 -31.47 -13.51
N LEU A 363 -10.48 -31.47 -13.78
CA LEU A 363 -9.92 -32.12 -14.96
C LEU A 363 -9.89 -33.65 -14.88
N ASN A 364 -9.82 -34.23 -13.68
CA ASN A 364 -9.71 -35.67 -13.49
C ASN A 364 -11.07 -36.33 -13.19
N GLU A 365 -11.91 -35.67 -12.40
CA GLU A 365 -13.12 -36.23 -11.79
C GLU A 365 -14.38 -35.41 -12.13
N GLY A 366 -14.23 -34.10 -12.33
CA GLY A 366 -15.35 -33.19 -12.63
C GLY A 366 -16.04 -32.64 -11.36
N GLY A 367 -17.30 -32.23 -11.50
CA GLY A 367 -18.18 -31.89 -10.36
C GLY A 367 -18.05 -30.48 -9.76
N LEU A 368 -17.03 -29.70 -10.14
CA LEU A 368 -16.83 -28.32 -9.65
C LEU A 368 -17.38 -27.24 -10.59
N VAL A 369 -17.70 -27.63 -11.82
CA VAL A 369 -18.34 -26.79 -12.84
C VAL A 369 -19.78 -27.30 -13.01
N GLY A 370 -20.74 -26.40 -13.07
CA GLY A 370 -22.14 -26.73 -13.29
C GLY A 370 -22.39 -27.34 -14.68
N ASP A 371 -23.55 -27.99 -14.84
CA ASP A 371 -23.96 -28.60 -16.11
C ASP A 371 -24.11 -27.58 -17.26
N ASP A 372 -24.33 -26.31 -16.89
CA ASP A 372 -24.38 -25.16 -17.79
C ASP A 372 -22.99 -24.65 -18.22
N GLY A 373 -21.91 -25.27 -17.72
CA GLY A 373 -20.53 -24.88 -17.98
C GLY A 373 -20.05 -23.70 -17.15
N THR A 374 -20.82 -23.25 -16.14
CA THR A 374 -20.45 -22.10 -15.31
C THR A 374 -19.96 -22.52 -13.92
N VAL A 375 -19.24 -21.62 -13.25
CA VAL A 375 -18.73 -21.85 -11.89
C VAL A 375 -19.52 -20.97 -10.93
N ASN A 376 -20.20 -21.60 -9.97
CA ASN A 376 -20.86 -20.87 -8.90
C ASN A 376 -19.82 -20.43 -7.85
N ALA A 377 -19.48 -19.14 -7.87
CA ALA A 377 -18.44 -18.60 -7.01
C ALA A 377 -18.78 -18.65 -5.51
N ASP A 378 -20.06 -18.56 -5.16
CA ASP A 378 -20.52 -18.59 -3.76
C ASP A 378 -20.29 -19.96 -3.12
N THR A 379 -20.50 -21.04 -3.89
CA THR A 379 -20.42 -22.43 -3.39
C THR A 379 -19.08 -23.10 -3.65
N ALA A 380 -18.27 -22.62 -4.60
CA ALA A 380 -17.07 -23.32 -5.11
C ALA A 380 -16.13 -23.87 -4.03
N LEU A 381 -15.86 -23.09 -2.98
CA LEU A 381 -14.99 -23.52 -1.87
C LEU A 381 -15.59 -24.71 -1.10
N PHE A 382 -16.88 -24.68 -0.83
CA PHE A 382 -17.57 -25.74 -0.08
C PHE A 382 -17.78 -26.98 -0.94
N THR A 383 -18.06 -26.80 -2.24
CA THR A 383 -18.09 -27.92 -3.19
C THR A 383 -16.72 -28.60 -3.23
N LEU A 384 -15.62 -27.84 -3.32
CA LEU A 384 -14.27 -28.41 -3.25
C LEU A 384 -14.04 -29.23 -1.98
N PHE A 385 -14.47 -28.74 -0.81
CA PHE A 385 -14.36 -29.53 0.43
C PHE A 385 -15.16 -30.82 0.37
N GLY A 386 -16.33 -30.81 -0.27
CA GLY A 386 -17.17 -31.99 -0.52
C GLY A 386 -16.45 -33.07 -1.33
N GLU A 387 -15.64 -32.63 -2.29
CA GLU A 387 -14.89 -33.49 -3.22
C GLU A 387 -13.53 -33.97 -2.67
N LEU A 388 -13.05 -33.43 -1.54
CA LEU A 388 -11.80 -33.91 -0.96
C LEU A 388 -11.95 -35.36 -0.44
N PRO A 389 -10.91 -36.21 -0.54
CA PRO A 389 -10.95 -37.61 -0.15
C PRO A 389 -10.91 -37.80 1.37
N VAL A 390 -11.91 -37.28 2.08
CA VAL A 390 -11.98 -37.22 3.54
C VAL A 390 -13.34 -37.62 4.08
N THR A 391 -13.39 -37.91 5.39
CA THR A 391 -14.64 -38.24 6.06
C THR A 391 -15.61 -37.03 6.07
N PRO A 392 -16.94 -37.24 6.00
CA PRO A 392 -17.94 -36.16 6.08
C PRO A 392 -17.81 -35.25 7.30
N GLY A 393 -17.33 -35.79 8.43
CA GLY A 393 -17.06 -34.99 9.63
C GLY A 393 -15.94 -33.96 9.42
N LEU A 394 -14.89 -34.30 8.67
CA LEU A 394 -13.80 -33.38 8.35
C LEU A 394 -14.23 -32.32 7.33
N ILE A 395 -15.07 -32.69 6.35
CA ILE A 395 -15.72 -31.74 5.43
C ILE A 395 -16.49 -30.69 6.23
N SER A 396 -17.33 -31.13 7.17
CA SER A 396 -18.10 -30.25 8.04
C SER A 396 -17.21 -29.31 8.87
N ILE A 397 -16.10 -29.83 9.41
CA ILE A 397 -15.12 -29.03 10.16
C ILE A 397 -14.48 -27.96 9.28
N LEU A 398 -14.04 -28.32 8.06
CA LEU A 398 -13.46 -27.36 7.11
C LEU A 398 -14.47 -26.28 6.71
N SER A 399 -15.71 -26.65 6.42
CA SER A 399 -16.78 -25.69 6.10
C SER A 399 -17.06 -24.74 7.27
N VAL A 400 -17.13 -25.24 8.51
CA VAL A 400 -17.29 -24.39 9.71
C VAL A 400 -16.09 -23.45 9.89
N ILE A 401 -14.86 -23.94 9.71
CA ILE A 401 -13.66 -23.09 9.77
C ILE A 401 -13.72 -22.01 8.70
N ALA A 402 -14.09 -22.33 7.46
CA ALA A 402 -14.22 -21.35 6.38
C ALA A 402 -15.28 -20.29 6.70
N ILE A 403 -16.46 -20.70 7.18
CA ILE A 403 -17.52 -19.77 7.61
C ILE A 403 -17.01 -18.83 8.71
N LEU A 404 -16.28 -19.36 9.71
CA LEU A 404 -15.68 -18.54 10.77
C LEU A 404 -14.63 -17.58 10.23
N VAL A 405 -13.77 -18.03 9.31
CA VAL A 405 -12.75 -17.19 8.65
C VAL A 405 -13.40 -16.04 7.90
N ILE A 406 -14.42 -16.31 7.09
CA ILE A 406 -15.15 -15.29 6.32
C ILE A 406 -15.87 -14.32 7.27
N THR A 407 -16.51 -14.82 8.32
CA THR A 407 -17.19 -14.01 9.34
C THR A 407 -16.20 -13.10 10.08
N LEU A 408 -15.05 -13.61 10.48
CA LEU A 408 -14.02 -12.82 11.15
C LEU A 408 -13.43 -11.77 10.20
N PHE A 409 -13.20 -12.11 8.92
CA PHE A 409 -12.78 -11.13 7.92
C PHE A 409 -13.80 -10.02 7.74
N PHE A 410 -15.09 -10.34 7.71
CA PHE A 410 -16.15 -9.35 7.63
C PHE A 410 -16.03 -8.38 8.81
N ILE A 411 -15.98 -8.90 10.04
CA ILE A 411 -15.91 -8.09 11.26
C ILE A 411 -14.67 -7.19 11.27
N THR A 412 -13.49 -7.77 10.99
CA THR A 412 -12.22 -7.01 11.02
C THR A 412 -12.15 -5.96 9.91
N SER A 413 -12.72 -6.26 8.73
CA SER A 413 -12.71 -5.35 7.59
C SER A 413 -13.69 -4.20 7.80
N ALA A 414 -14.89 -4.47 8.33
CA ALA A 414 -15.87 -3.44 8.67
C ALA A 414 -15.33 -2.48 9.73
N ASP A 415 -14.68 -2.98 10.79
CA ASP A 415 -14.07 -2.16 11.82
C ASP A 415 -12.95 -1.28 11.25
N SER A 416 -11.99 -1.89 10.54
CA SER A 416 -10.85 -1.17 9.96
C SER A 416 -11.29 -0.13 8.91
N CYS A 417 -12.28 -0.46 8.08
CA CYS A 417 -12.88 0.48 7.13
C CYS A 417 -13.53 1.66 7.86
N SER A 418 -14.35 1.38 8.87
CA SER A 418 -15.05 2.43 9.62
C SER A 418 -14.06 3.41 10.25
N LEU A 419 -12.92 2.93 10.75
CA LEU A 419 -11.83 3.77 11.25
C LEU A 419 -11.23 4.65 10.16
N VAL A 420 -10.88 4.09 9.00
CA VAL A 420 -10.25 4.87 7.92
C VAL A 420 -11.19 5.93 7.37
N VAL A 421 -12.44 5.57 7.10
CA VAL A 421 -13.45 6.51 6.61
C VAL A 421 -13.71 7.62 7.64
N ASP A 422 -13.70 7.28 8.93
CA ASP A 422 -13.86 8.25 10.01
C ASP A 422 -12.67 9.24 10.08
N VAL A 423 -11.44 8.76 9.90
CA VAL A 423 -10.23 9.60 9.81
C VAL A 423 -10.31 10.54 8.60
N LEU A 424 -10.67 10.02 7.42
CA LEU A 424 -10.84 10.83 6.21
C LEU A 424 -11.95 11.89 6.40
N ALA A 425 -13.06 11.53 7.06
CA ALA A 425 -14.16 12.45 7.35
C ALA A 425 -13.80 13.56 8.36
N HIS A 426 -12.76 13.36 9.17
CA HIS A 426 -12.23 14.34 10.12
C HIS A 426 -10.94 15.02 9.62
N ASN A 427 -10.81 15.22 8.30
CA ASN A 427 -9.67 15.87 7.65
C ASN A 427 -8.32 15.20 7.96
N GLY A 428 -8.30 13.87 8.15
CA GLY A 428 -7.06 13.11 8.37
C GLY A 428 -6.56 13.11 9.81
N ARG A 429 -7.37 13.53 10.79
CA ARG A 429 -7.03 13.46 12.22
C ARG A 429 -7.02 12.02 12.70
N SER A 430 -5.93 11.60 13.34
CA SER A 430 -5.76 10.24 13.85
C SER A 430 -6.73 9.86 14.98
N GLU A 431 -7.13 10.83 15.82
CA GLU A 431 -8.12 10.64 16.88
C GLU A 431 -9.49 11.15 16.46
N THR A 432 -10.48 10.25 16.49
CA THR A 432 -11.86 10.52 16.07
C THR A 432 -12.87 10.09 17.13
N PRO A 433 -14.04 10.78 17.23
CA PRO A 433 -15.10 10.39 18.14
C PRO A 433 -15.60 8.96 17.88
N ARG A 434 -15.89 8.19 18.94
CA ARG A 434 -16.44 6.83 18.78
C ARG A 434 -17.81 6.82 18.10
N THR A 435 -18.60 7.87 18.28
CA THR A 435 -19.96 7.99 17.73
C THR A 435 -19.96 8.06 16.20
N THR A 436 -19.02 8.79 15.61
CA THR A 436 -18.88 8.88 14.14
C THR A 436 -18.35 7.57 13.56
N ARG A 437 -17.43 6.90 14.27
CA ARG A 437 -16.98 5.56 13.89
C ARG A 437 -18.11 4.53 13.86
N VAL A 438 -18.98 4.53 14.87
CA VAL A 438 -20.18 3.68 14.92
C VAL A 438 -21.11 3.99 13.74
N PHE A 439 -21.32 5.27 13.43
CA PHE A 439 -22.09 5.68 12.27
C PHE A 439 -21.52 5.07 10.97
N TRP A 440 -20.20 5.13 10.78
CA TRP A 440 -19.55 4.54 9.60
C TRP A 440 -19.65 3.01 9.56
N ALA A 441 -19.46 2.33 10.69
CA ALA A 441 -19.61 0.87 10.77
C ALA A 441 -21.03 0.42 10.38
N VAL A 442 -22.05 1.09 10.91
CA VAL A 442 -23.45 0.82 10.57
C VAL A 442 -23.73 1.16 9.10
N LEU A 443 -23.22 2.28 8.59
CA LEU A 443 -23.42 2.69 7.20
C LEU A 443 -22.78 1.71 6.21
N VAL A 444 -21.60 1.17 6.51
CA VAL A 444 -20.91 0.17 5.69
C VAL A 444 -21.69 -1.15 5.66
N GLY A 445 -22.18 -1.63 6.82
CA GLY A 445 -23.04 -2.82 6.87
C GLY A 445 -24.38 -2.60 6.18
N ALA A 446 -24.98 -1.41 6.32
CA ALA A 446 -26.19 -1.03 5.60
C ALA A 446 -25.95 -0.95 4.08
N ALA A 447 -24.80 -0.44 3.64
CA ALA A 447 -24.42 -0.43 2.23
C ALA A 447 -24.32 -1.85 1.67
N ALA A 448 -23.66 -2.77 2.39
CA ALA A 448 -23.59 -4.17 2.00
C ALA A 448 -24.99 -4.82 1.91
N ALA A 449 -25.86 -4.60 2.90
CA ALA A 449 -27.24 -5.11 2.89
C ALA A 449 -28.05 -4.54 1.71
N LEU A 450 -27.99 -3.22 1.50
CA LEU A 450 -28.78 -2.54 0.48
C LEU A 450 -28.32 -2.87 -0.93
N LEU A 451 -27.03 -3.08 -1.17
CA LEU A 451 -26.51 -3.50 -2.47
C LEU A 451 -26.93 -4.93 -2.80
N LEU A 452 -26.93 -5.83 -1.81
CA LEU A 452 -27.44 -7.19 -1.98
C LEU A 452 -28.96 -7.18 -2.27
N MET A 453 -29.73 -6.39 -1.52
CA MET A 453 -31.19 -6.29 -1.72
C MET A 453 -31.58 -5.57 -3.01
N ALA A 454 -30.80 -4.58 -3.47
CA ALA A 454 -31.11 -3.81 -4.67
C ALA A 454 -30.96 -4.62 -5.96
N GLY A 455 -30.16 -5.69 -5.94
CA GLY A 455 -29.86 -6.45 -7.14
C GLY A 455 -30.64 -7.74 -7.33
N GLY A 456 -31.18 -8.39 -6.30
CA GLY A 456 -31.76 -9.73 -6.48
C GLY A 456 -30.76 -10.67 -7.15
N GLU A 457 -31.10 -11.27 -8.29
CA GLU A 457 -30.17 -12.07 -9.13
C GLU A 457 -28.98 -11.24 -9.71
N ALA A 458 -29.11 -9.91 -9.78
CA ALA A 458 -28.12 -8.97 -10.31
C ALA A 458 -27.32 -8.22 -9.22
N ALA A 459 -27.33 -8.69 -7.97
CA ALA A 459 -26.56 -8.09 -6.88
C ALA A 459 -25.08 -7.89 -7.24
N LEU A 460 -24.49 -8.89 -7.92
CA LEU A 460 -23.11 -8.80 -8.40
C LEU A 460 -22.92 -7.64 -9.39
N THR A 461 -23.83 -7.47 -10.36
CA THR A 461 -23.76 -6.39 -11.35
C THR A 461 -23.81 -5.01 -10.70
N VAL A 462 -24.69 -4.82 -9.70
CA VAL A 462 -24.78 -3.54 -8.97
C VAL A 462 -23.48 -3.25 -8.22
N LEU A 463 -22.86 -4.27 -7.61
CA LEU A 463 -21.55 -4.15 -6.96
C LEU A 463 -20.44 -3.80 -7.96
N GLN A 464 -20.44 -4.43 -9.16
CA GLN A 464 -19.50 -4.14 -10.23
C GLN A 464 -19.63 -2.68 -10.70
N VAL A 465 -20.83 -2.21 -11.02
CA VAL A 465 -21.09 -0.82 -11.42
C VAL A 465 -20.59 0.17 -10.37
N SER A 466 -20.87 -0.10 -9.10
CA SER A 466 -20.46 0.77 -7.99
C SER A 466 -18.94 0.90 -7.90
N SER A 467 -18.21 -0.21 -8.06
CA SER A 467 -16.74 -0.22 -8.11
C SER A 467 -16.22 0.52 -9.34
N LEU A 468 -16.74 0.23 -10.54
CA LEU A 468 -16.32 0.86 -11.79
C LEU A 468 -16.54 2.38 -11.77
N ALA A 469 -17.71 2.84 -11.30
CA ALA A 469 -18.02 4.26 -11.21
C ALA A 469 -17.18 4.97 -10.15
N GLY A 470 -16.94 4.34 -8.99
CA GLY A 470 -16.13 4.90 -7.91
C GLY A 470 -14.65 5.02 -8.27
N ALA A 471 -14.10 4.06 -9.02
CA ALA A 471 -12.71 4.04 -9.44
C ALA A 471 -12.35 5.16 -10.43
N GLY A 472 -13.31 5.60 -11.24
CA GLY A 472 -13.13 6.60 -12.29
C GLY A 472 -12.44 7.87 -11.81
N PRO A 473 -13.08 8.67 -10.94
CA PRO A 473 -12.48 9.90 -10.43
C PRO A 473 -11.23 9.63 -9.57
N LEU A 474 -11.17 8.52 -8.82
CA LEU A 474 -9.99 8.18 -8.01
C LEU A 474 -8.75 7.87 -8.85
N SER A 475 -8.91 7.19 -9.98
CA SER A 475 -7.80 6.87 -10.88
C SER A 475 -7.11 8.15 -11.38
N VAL A 476 -7.87 9.21 -11.68
CA VAL A 476 -7.33 10.53 -12.05
C VAL A 476 -6.55 11.15 -10.89
N VAL A 477 -7.11 11.10 -9.68
CA VAL A 477 -6.43 11.56 -8.45
C VAL A 477 -5.10 10.83 -8.26
N TYR A 478 -5.06 9.51 -8.47
CA TYR A 478 -3.83 8.73 -8.28
C TYR A 478 -2.77 9.01 -9.34
N VAL A 479 -3.15 9.26 -10.60
CA VAL A 479 -2.19 9.72 -11.62
C VAL A 479 -1.57 11.04 -11.21
N LEU A 480 -2.39 12.01 -10.76
CA LEU A 480 -1.89 13.29 -10.27
C LEU A 480 -1.02 13.11 -9.02
N ALA A 481 -1.37 12.18 -8.13
CA ALA A 481 -0.55 11.84 -6.97
C ALA A 481 0.81 11.26 -7.37
N MET A 482 0.89 10.37 -8.36
CA MET A 482 2.17 9.87 -8.87
C MET A 482 3.04 11.01 -9.42
N VAL A 483 2.47 11.95 -10.17
CA VAL A 483 3.19 13.14 -10.67
C VAL A 483 3.68 14.01 -9.51
N SER A 484 2.84 14.20 -8.49
CA SER A 484 3.14 14.99 -7.29
C SER A 484 4.30 14.37 -6.51
N LEU A 485 4.21 13.08 -6.21
CA LEU A 485 5.25 12.32 -5.52
C LEU A 485 6.54 12.26 -6.32
N TRP A 486 6.46 12.10 -7.64
CA TRP A 486 7.64 12.14 -8.50
C TRP A 486 8.39 13.47 -8.37
N LYS A 487 7.69 14.61 -8.37
CA LYS A 487 8.29 15.93 -8.15
C LYS A 487 8.94 16.03 -6.77
N MET A 488 8.21 15.66 -5.72
CA MET A 488 8.69 15.73 -4.34
C MET A 488 9.89 14.82 -4.10
N PHE A 489 9.87 13.59 -4.57
CA PHE A 489 11.00 12.67 -4.43
C PHE A 489 12.26 13.15 -5.14
N ARG A 490 12.11 13.80 -6.31
CA ARG A 490 13.25 14.39 -7.02
C ARG A 490 13.81 15.61 -6.30
N LEU A 491 12.95 16.39 -5.65
CA LEU A 491 13.36 17.50 -4.79
C LEU A 491 14.14 16.95 -3.59
N GLU A 492 13.56 16.00 -2.85
CA GLU A 492 14.16 15.38 -1.67
C GLU A 492 15.55 14.80 -1.96
N VAL A 493 15.71 14.05 -3.06
CA VAL A 493 17.01 13.48 -3.45
C VAL A 493 18.06 14.56 -3.77
N ALA A 494 17.63 15.73 -4.21
CA ALA A 494 18.52 16.84 -4.54
C ALA A 494 18.91 17.67 -3.31
N THR A 495 18.01 17.84 -2.34
CA THR A 495 18.23 18.67 -1.14
C THR A 495 18.74 17.89 0.06
N MET A 496 18.66 16.55 0.06
CA MET A 496 19.11 15.72 1.18
C MET A 496 20.62 15.91 1.44
N PRO A 497 21.02 16.45 2.62
CA PRO A 497 22.41 16.75 2.91
C PRO A 497 23.22 15.46 3.06
N ARG A 498 24.39 15.40 2.41
CA ARG A 498 25.32 14.27 2.57
C ARG A 498 26.45 14.67 3.49
N TYR A 499 26.46 14.09 4.69
CA TYR A 499 27.60 14.24 5.60
C TYR A 499 28.73 13.32 5.18
N VAL A 500 29.85 13.90 4.76
CA VAL A 500 31.06 13.17 4.39
C VAL A 500 32.09 13.35 5.50
N ARG A 501 32.54 12.23 6.07
CA ARG A 501 33.64 12.22 7.03
C ARG A 501 34.97 12.11 6.29
N ILE A 502 35.75 13.17 6.33
CA ILE A 502 37.10 13.19 5.77
C ILE A 502 38.09 12.80 6.87
N ARG A 503 38.88 11.77 6.61
CA ARG A 503 39.99 11.36 7.48
C ARG A 503 41.31 11.71 6.81
N SER A 504 42.20 12.39 7.54
CA SER A 504 43.57 12.67 7.13
C SER A 504 44.47 11.43 7.22
N GLN A 505 44.06 10.44 8.01
CA GLN A 505 44.82 9.22 8.32
C GLN A 505 44.30 8.01 7.52
N ALA A 506 45.23 7.19 7.03
CA ALA A 506 44.88 5.92 6.38
C ALA A 506 44.31 4.93 7.39
N THR A 507 43.43 4.04 6.94
CA THR A 507 42.85 3.00 7.80
C THR A 507 43.93 2.02 8.30
N PRO A 508 43.76 1.39 9.47
CA PRO A 508 44.67 0.35 9.95
C PRO A 508 44.91 -0.74 8.90
N THR A 509 43.88 -1.12 8.14
CA THR A 509 43.99 -2.08 7.04
C THR A 509 44.93 -1.59 5.94
N ALA A 510 44.82 -0.34 5.52
CA ALA A 510 45.69 0.25 4.49
C ALA A 510 47.15 0.38 4.98
N LEU A 511 47.35 0.70 6.26
CA LEU A 511 48.67 0.72 6.89
C LEU A 511 49.31 -0.67 6.91
N VAL A 512 48.53 -1.69 7.27
CA VAL A 512 48.99 -3.09 7.32
C VAL A 512 49.26 -3.63 5.92
N SER A 513 48.41 -3.33 4.93
CA SER A 513 48.65 -3.76 3.54
C SER A 513 49.92 -3.11 2.97
N ALA A 514 50.11 -1.82 3.17
CA ALA A 514 51.33 -1.12 2.74
C ALA A 514 52.59 -1.66 3.46
N ALA A 515 52.49 -1.94 4.76
CA ALA A 515 53.59 -2.55 5.52
C ALA A 515 53.93 -3.97 5.01
N ARG A 516 52.91 -4.73 4.59
CA ARG A 516 53.06 -6.10 4.08
C ARG A 516 53.64 -6.14 2.66
N GLU A 517 53.27 -5.19 1.80
CA GLU A 517 53.86 -5.07 0.45
C GLU A 517 55.33 -4.67 0.49
N ALA A 518 55.74 -3.93 1.52
CA ALA A 518 57.11 -3.44 1.67
C ALA A 518 58.00 -4.36 2.54
N SER A 519 57.58 -5.58 2.87
CA SER A 519 58.30 -6.44 3.82
C SER A 519 58.15 -7.93 3.52
N ASP A 520 59.27 -8.64 3.45
CA ASP A 520 59.30 -10.08 3.17
C ASP A 520 59.23 -10.94 4.46
N THR A 521 59.44 -10.33 5.63
CA THR A 521 59.41 -11.01 6.94
C THR A 521 58.50 -10.32 7.96
N GLU A 522 57.96 -11.06 8.93
CA GLU A 522 57.10 -10.49 10.00
C GLU A 522 57.80 -9.39 10.82
N ARG A 523 59.11 -9.52 11.04
CA ARG A 523 59.89 -8.51 11.78
C ARG A 523 60.01 -7.21 11.00
N GLU A 524 60.20 -7.27 9.69
CA GLU A 524 60.25 -6.10 8.82
C GLU A 524 58.87 -5.45 8.70
N MET A 525 57.80 -6.26 8.55
CA MET A 525 56.43 -5.77 8.53
C MET A 525 56.09 -5.01 9.82
N ALA A 526 56.43 -5.57 10.99
CA ALA A 526 56.20 -4.92 12.28
C ALA A 526 56.98 -3.60 12.42
N LYS A 527 58.19 -3.52 11.85
CA LYS A 527 59.00 -2.30 11.83
C LYS A 527 58.42 -1.25 10.88
N SER A 528 58.11 -1.64 9.65
CA SER A 528 57.47 -0.81 8.61
C SER A 528 56.13 -0.25 9.09
N LEU A 529 55.31 -1.08 9.73
CA LEU A 529 54.05 -0.64 10.32
C LEU A 529 54.24 0.42 11.43
N ARG A 530 55.22 0.23 12.33
CA ARG A 530 55.55 1.22 13.36
C ARG A 530 56.05 2.53 12.76
N GLU A 531 56.81 2.46 11.67
CA GLU A 531 57.31 3.64 10.95
C GLU A 531 56.15 4.37 10.24
N LEU A 532 55.25 3.67 9.58
CA LEU A 532 54.06 4.25 8.94
C LEU A 532 53.11 4.91 9.96
N VAL A 533 52.85 4.24 11.11
CA VAL A 533 52.05 4.81 12.21
C VAL A 533 52.75 6.03 12.81
N ARG A 534 54.07 5.99 13.01
CA ARG A 534 54.86 7.15 13.44
C ARG A 534 54.84 8.28 12.42
N ALA A 535 54.84 7.99 11.13
CA ALA A 535 54.79 9.00 10.08
C ALA A 535 53.43 9.71 10.04
N GLN A 536 52.33 8.96 10.20
CA GLN A 536 50.99 9.54 10.34
C GLN A 536 50.86 10.40 11.60
N ASN A 537 51.33 9.89 12.75
CA ASN A 537 51.26 10.62 14.02
C ASN A 537 52.26 11.79 14.11
N GLY A 538 53.41 11.68 13.43
CA GLY A 538 54.45 12.71 13.38
C GLY A 538 54.08 13.88 12.46
N GLY A 539 53.29 13.63 11.42
CA GLY A 539 52.66 14.66 10.59
C GLY A 539 51.64 15.54 11.34
N ALA A 540 51.08 15.04 12.44
CA ALA A 540 50.04 15.72 13.23
C ALA A 540 50.56 16.97 13.97
N ARG A 541 51.87 17.10 14.23
CA ARG A 541 52.43 18.31 14.87
C ARG A 541 52.68 19.48 13.91
N GLY A 542 52.59 19.25 12.59
CA GLY A 542 52.97 20.24 11.57
C GLY A 542 51.88 20.61 10.55
N ARG A 543 50.67 20.05 10.64
CA ARG A 543 49.61 20.27 9.63
C ARG A 543 48.30 20.66 10.28
N ARG A 544 48.15 21.96 10.52
CA ARG A 544 46.89 22.62 10.16
C ARG A 544 46.79 22.54 8.63
N ASP A 545 45.59 22.24 8.14
CA ASP A 545 45.13 22.47 6.76
C ASP A 545 45.13 21.30 5.78
N ILE A 546 43.96 20.65 5.72
CA ILE A 546 43.39 20.07 4.49
C ILE A 546 43.46 21.04 3.29
N ARG A 547 43.57 22.36 3.54
CA ARG A 547 43.72 23.45 2.54
C ARG A 547 44.90 23.29 1.58
N ARG A 548 45.95 22.54 1.94
CA ARG A 548 47.10 22.26 1.05
C ARG A 548 46.97 20.98 0.22
N ALA A 549 46.00 20.12 0.53
CA ALA A 549 45.81 18.86 -0.19
C ALA A 549 44.97 19.04 -1.47
N SER A 550 44.14 20.08 -1.53
CA SER A 550 43.39 20.43 -2.74
C SER A 550 43.07 21.93 -2.79
N ALA A 551 43.33 22.57 -3.93
CA ALA A 551 42.94 23.96 -4.19
C ALA A 551 41.41 24.16 -4.07
N THR A 552 40.62 23.11 -4.32
CA THR A 552 39.16 23.13 -4.23
C THR A 552 38.63 23.34 -2.81
N LEU A 553 39.44 23.06 -1.78
CA LEU A 553 39.04 23.17 -0.36
C LEU A 553 39.65 24.39 0.34
N ALA A 554 40.39 25.23 -0.38
CA ALA A 554 41.05 26.41 0.16
C ALA A 554 40.08 27.49 0.66
N GLY A 555 38.81 27.47 0.23
CA GLY A 555 37.77 28.45 0.56
C GLY A 555 36.91 28.16 1.80
N LEU A 556 37.11 27.05 2.51
CA LEU A 556 36.28 26.66 3.69
C LEU A 556 36.48 27.54 4.94
N ASP A 557 37.08 28.73 4.80
CA ASP A 557 37.61 29.53 5.91
C ASP A 557 36.74 30.73 6.35
N ALA A 558 35.57 30.98 5.77
CA ALA A 558 34.88 32.25 6.04
C ALA A 558 34.09 32.34 7.36
N THR A 559 33.76 31.24 8.07
CA THR A 559 32.82 31.30 9.21
C THR A 559 33.30 30.68 10.53
N ALA A 560 34.48 30.06 10.60
CA ALA A 560 34.95 29.35 11.81
C ALA A 560 35.65 30.26 12.86
N ALA A 561 35.13 31.47 13.10
CA ALA A 561 35.57 32.37 14.18
C ALA A 561 34.72 32.23 15.46
N GLY A 562 34.14 31.06 15.72
CA GLY A 562 33.51 30.74 16.99
C GLY A 562 34.54 30.31 18.06
N PRO A 563 34.30 30.58 19.36
CA PRO A 563 35.24 30.22 20.41
C PRO A 563 35.47 28.71 20.45
N ARG A 564 36.72 28.29 20.19
CA ARG A 564 37.17 26.90 20.36
C ARG A 564 37.16 26.54 21.85
N ALA A 565 36.00 26.13 22.36
CA ALA A 565 35.94 25.36 23.59
C ALA A 565 36.60 24.00 23.30
N ALA A 566 37.74 23.72 23.94
CA ALA A 566 38.39 22.42 23.90
C ALA A 566 37.48 21.39 24.59
N THR A 567 36.60 20.76 23.81
CA THR A 567 35.74 19.69 24.30
C THR A 567 36.46 18.35 24.13
N ALA A 568 36.27 17.45 25.12
CA ALA A 568 36.92 16.14 25.25
C ALA A 568 36.66 15.14 24.09
N TRP A 569 35.97 15.58 23.03
CA TRP A 569 35.63 14.79 21.84
C TRP A 569 36.70 14.88 20.73
N ALA A 570 37.75 15.68 20.94
CA ALA A 570 38.79 15.99 19.95
C ALA A 570 39.93 14.94 19.87
N GLU A 571 39.66 13.65 20.13
CA GLU A 571 40.66 12.60 19.96
C GLU A 571 40.75 12.06 18.51
N ASP A 572 39.82 12.43 17.63
CA ASP A 572 39.77 11.95 16.25
C ASP A 572 39.96 13.12 15.26
N ASP A 573 41.08 13.12 14.51
CA ASP A 573 41.52 14.16 13.56
C ASP A 573 40.69 14.17 12.26
N SER A 574 39.38 13.98 12.38
CA SER A 574 38.46 13.90 11.24
C SER A 574 37.55 15.11 11.17
N THR A 575 37.42 15.68 9.98
CA THR A 575 36.49 16.77 9.68
C THR A 575 35.22 16.18 9.07
N ILE A 576 34.06 16.66 9.52
CA ILE A 576 32.77 16.36 8.90
C ILE A 576 32.41 17.53 8.01
N LEU A 577 32.13 17.26 6.73
CA LEU A 577 31.57 18.23 5.80
C LEU A 577 30.14 17.86 5.49
N ALA A 578 29.23 18.83 5.55
CA ALA A 578 27.93 18.74 4.90
C ALA A 578 28.14 19.11 3.43
N VAL A 579 27.81 18.20 2.52
CA VAL A 579 27.95 18.40 1.08
C VAL A 579 26.55 18.32 0.45
N GLU A 580 26.24 19.33 -0.35
CA GLU A 580 25.00 19.41 -1.12
C GLU A 580 25.33 19.54 -2.61
N ASP A 581 24.56 18.85 -3.46
CA ASP A 581 24.75 18.86 -4.90
C ASP A 581 24.08 20.13 -5.49
N VAL A 582 24.85 21.21 -5.70
CA VAL A 582 24.33 22.47 -6.28
C VAL A 582 24.35 22.40 -7.81
N PRO A 583 23.21 22.60 -8.50
CA PRO A 583 23.20 22.58 -9.96
C PRO A 583 23.91 23.80 -10.55
N ALA A 584 24.63 23.61 -11.66
CA ALA A 584 25.43 24.67 -12.29
C ALA A 584 24.62 25.94 -12.66
N TYR A 585 23.34 25.79 -12.99
CA TYR A 585 22.48 26.95 -13.30
C TYR A 585 22.11 27.78 -12.06
N ALA A 586 22.25 27.23 -10.84
CA ALA A 586 22.05 27.94 -9.58
C ALA A 586 23.37 28.52 -9.03
N THR A 587 24.48 28.37 -9.76
CA THR A 587 25.75 29.01 -9.40
C THR A 587 25.91 30.32 -10.14
N ARG A 588 26.18 31.40 -9.40
CA ARG A 588 26.49 32.73 -9.92
C ARG A 588 27.96 33.03 -9.71
N VAL A 589 28.59 33.65 -10.70
CA VAL A 589 29.98 34.10 -10.59
C VAL A 589 29.96 35.62 -10.68
N ASP A 590 30.46 36.29 -9.64
CA ASP A 590 30.67 37.73 -9.67
C ASP A 590 31.77 38.05 -10.69
N PRO A 591 31.48 38.84 -11.75
CA PRO A 591 32.44 39.12 -12.82
C PRO A 591 33.61 40.02 -12.37
N GLU A 592 33.46 40.79 -11.29
CA GLU A 592 34.50 41.69 -10.79
C GLU A 592 35.43 40.97 -9.79
N THR A 593 34.85 40.15 -8.91
CA THR A 593 35.62 39.47 -7.85
C THR A 593 35.99 38.02 -8.19
N GLY A 594 35.33 37.42 -9.18
CA GLY A 594 35.43 35.98 -9.48
C GLY A 594 34.85 35.08 -8.39
N SER A 595 34.15 35.65 -7.39
CA SER A 595 33.56 34.88 -6.31
C SER A 595 32.38 34.05 -6.81
N ILE A 596 32.28 32.81 -6.33
CA ILE A 596 31.19 31.89 -6.65
C ILE A 596 30.16 32.01 -5.53
N GLY A 597 28.93 32.39 -5.89
CA GLY A 597 27.78 32.39 -5.01
C GLY A 597 26.71 31.41 -5.48
N ILE A 598 25.72 31.17 -4.62
CA ILE A 598 24.51 30.43 -4.97
C ILE A 598 23.39 31.45 -5.20
N ASP A 599 22.64 31.27 -6.27
CA ASP A 599 21.41 31.98 -6.52
C ASP A 599 20.26 31.21 -5.85
N ASP A 600 19.86 31.67 -4.66
CA ASP A 600 18.86 31.01 -3.83
C ASP A 600 17.48 30.96 -4.50
N GLU A 601 17.17 31.86 -5.44
CA GLU A 601 15.92 31.81 -6.22
C GLU A 601 15.97 30.76 -7.33
N ALA A 602 17.16 30.42 -7.82
CA ALA A 602 17.38 29.35 -8.79
C ALA A 602 17.54 27.96 -8.14
N VAL A 603 17.84 27.90 -6.84
CA VAL A 603 17.82 26.65 -6.07
C VAL A 603 16.37 26.12 -6.06
N ARG A 604 16.20 24.80 -6.16
CA ARG A 604 14.87 24.19 -6.21
C ARG A 604 14.08 24.58 -4.96
N THR A 605 13.05 25.39 -5.13
CA THR A 605 12.15 25.77 -4.05
C THR A 605 11.23 24.62 -3.72
N ASP A 606 11.13 24.31 -2.43
CA ASP A 606 10.19 23.33 -1.92
C ASP A 606 8.79 23.96 -1.89
N PRO A 607 7.84 23.45 -2.69
CA PRO A 607 6.50 24.05 -2.79
C PRO A 607 5.67 23.92 -1.51
N THR A 608 6.19 23.23 -0.50
CA THR A 608 5.49 22.89 0.74
C THR A 608 6.23 23.28 2.01
N ALA A 609 7.39 23.95 1.91
CA ALA A 609 8.28 24.22 3.04
C ALA A 609 7.68 25.15 4.11
N ASP A 610 6.97 26.21 3.72
CA ASP A 610 6.49 27.24 4.67
C ASP A 610 5.17 26.89 5.36
N GLU A 611 4.65 25.69 5.11
CA GLU A 611 3.29 25.32 5.49
C GLU A 611 3.28 24.48 6.78
N VAL A 612 2.79 25.10 7.86
CA VAL A 612 2.66 24.50 9.20
C VAL A 612 1.22 24.05 9.46
N PHE A 613 1.08 22.97 10.22
CA PHE A 613 -0.20 22.42 10.67
C PHE A 613 -0.21 22.27 12.18
N ASP A 614 -1.30 22.72 12.81
CA ASP A 614 -1.58 22.48 14.23
C ASP A 614 -2.20 21.08 14.39
N THR A 615 -1.37 20.06 14.15
CA THR A 615 -1.76 18.66 14.33
C THR A 615 -0.62 17.82 14.91
N PRO A 616 -0.94 16.76 15.69
CA PRO A 616 0.08 15.84 16.20
C PRO A 616 0.93 15.22 15.09
N GLU A 617 0.33 14.94 13.93
CA GLU A 617 1.02 14.37 12.79
C GLU A 617 2.12 15.29 12.24
N PHE A 618 1.90 16.62 12.27
CA PHE A 618 2.92 17.58 11.88
C PHE A 618 4.06 17.60 12.88
N GLU A 619 3.77 17.75 14.18
CA GLU A 619 4.79 17.76 15.24
C GLU A 619 5.68 16.51 15.23
N ASP A 620 5.09 15.36 14.94
CA ASP A 620 5.77 14.07 14.89
C ASP A 620 6.59 13.86 13.61
N SER A 621 6.30 14.60 12.54
CA SER A 621 6.92 14.44 11.23
C SER A 621 8.38 14.90 11.17
N ALA A 622 9.05 14.65 10.04
CA ALA A 622 10.39 15.17 9.79
C ALA A 622 10.41 16.69 9.71
N VAL A 623 9.55 17.28 8.88
CA VAL A 623 9.44 18.75 8.73
C VAL A 623 9.04 19.43 10.05
N GLY A 624 8.12 18.85 10.82
CA GLY A 624 7.75 19.44 12.13
C GLY A 624 8.87 19.38 13.15
N ALA A 625 9.72 18.35 13.12
CA ALA A 625 10.91 18.27 13.97
C ALA A 625 11.97 19.31 13.58
N GLU A 626 12.14 19.58 12.28
CA GLU A 626 12.99 20.65 11.78
C GLU A 626 12.45 22.02 12.19
N HIS A 627 11.14 22.24 12.03
CA HIS A 627 10.47 23.48 12.45
C HIS A 627 10.66 23.76 13.95
N ARG A 628 10.41 22.76 14.82
CA ARG A 628 10.63 22.89 16.27
C ARG A 628 12.11 23.18 16.59
N SER A 629 13.05 22.60 15.84
CA SER A 629 14.47 22.86 16.04
C SER A 629 14.85 24.30 15.67
N GLN A 630 14.25 24.82 14.60
CA GLN A 630 14.41 26.21 14.17
C GLN A 630 13.80 27.20 15.18
N GLU A 631 12.58 26.94 15.68
CA GLU A 631 11.94 27.74 16.73
C GLU A 631 12.82 27.85 17.99
N LEU A 632 13.42 26.73 18.42
CA LEU A 632 14.34 26.73 19.56
C LEU A 632 15.59 27.56 19.26
N LEU A 633 16.14 27.47 18.05
CA LEU A 633 17.30 28.27 17.64
C LEU A 633 16.99 29.76 17.65
N ASP A 634 15.83 30.16 17.13
CA ASP A 634 15.38 31.54 17.13
C ASP A 634 15.10 32.05 18.55
N GLN A 635 14.47 31.22 19.39
CA GLN A 635 14.18 31.54 20.79
C GLN A 635 15.46 31.78 21.61
N TYR A 636 16.47 30.92 21.49
CA TYR A 636 17.63 30.92 22.38
C TYR A 636 18.87 31.61 21.81
N VAL A 637 19.02 31.71 20.49
CA VAL A 637 20.24 32.23 19.85
C VAL A 637 20.00 33.57 19.17
N ASN A 638 18.94 33.68 18.35
CA ASN A 638 18.71 34.89 17.57
C ASN A 638 18.01 36.01 18.37
N GLY A 639 17.69 35.75 19.65
CA GLY A 639 17.05 36.70 20.55
C GLY A 639 15.61 36.92 20.14
N GLY A 640 14.69 36.09 20.64
CA GLY A 640 13.28 36.09 20.22
C GLY A 640 12.64 37.47 20.18
N GLU A 641 12.47 38.03 18.97
CA GLU A 641 11.45 39.03 18.70
C GLU A 641 10.12 38.30 18.55
N GLN A 642 9.44 38.07 19.68
CA GLN A 642 7.98 38.09 19.61
C GLN A 642 7.58 39.52 19.25
N SER A 643 6.93 39.65 18.09
CA SER A 643 6.22 40.84 17.66
C SER A 643 5.28 41.34 18.75
N ALA A 644 5.75 42.32 19.52
CA ALA A 644 4.91 43.17 20.33
C ALA A 644 4.26 44.23 19.42
N ASP A 645 3.22 43.82 18.69
CA ASP A 645 2.21 44.70 18.08
C ASP A 645 1.02 43.82 17.64
N GLY A 646 -0.22 43.94 18.05
CA GLY A 646 -0.92 44.87 18.93
C GLY A 646 -2.40 44.43 18.92
N GLY A 647 -3.03 44.31 20.09
CA GLY A 647 -4.40 43.81 20.18
C GLY A 647 -4.94 43.70 21.59
N SER A 648 -4.72 44.72 22.43
CA SER A 648 -5.51 44.90 23.66
C SER A 648 -6.97 45.14 23.30
N GLY A 649 -7.86 44.25 23.72
CA GLY A 649 -9.30 44.36 23.48
C GLY A 649 -10.13 43.53 24.44
N THR A 650 -10.16 43.98 25.71
CA THR A 650 -11.29 43.92 26.68
C THR A 650 -11.98 42.59 27.04
N GLU A 651 -12.05 42.37 28.37
CA GLU A 651 -12.99 41.53 29.12
C GLU A 651 -14.40 41.37 28.51
N LYS A 652 -14.85 40.12 28.36
CA LYS A 652 -16.01 39.53 29.06
C LYS A 652 -16.22 38.05 28.69
#